data_AF-A0A4R2RA83-F1
#
_entry.id   AF-A0A4R2RA83-F1
#
_cell.length_a   1.000
_cell.length_b   1.000
_cell.length_c   1.000
_cell.angle_alpha   90.00
_cell.angle_beta   90.00
_cell.angle_gamma   90.00
#
_symmetry.space_group_name_H-M   'P 1'
#
loop_
_entity.id
_entity.type
_entity.pdbx_description
1 polymer ?
#
loop_
_entity_poly.entity_id
_entity_poly.type
_entity_poly.pdbx_seq_one_letter_code
_entity_poly.pdbx_strand_id
1 'polypeptide(L)'
;MSTTRRSTLIVYGRHAMREARLAAARGGQHGLQIMSFEQAAVRLAGGFVRPIDEESLRAAIQTVLPETPMGELEEIKMLPGMIGAAADTLHKAWRAGIDLTSRSDDHPRLEAIARLEAAVFTELPGGMMRPIDIVAAAISRITHAPAIFGSMEIVGLTELSPCWRPLLKALAEHIPIQWTSGPRPVPAWLKECGISVARGDAEAPAIRSVSAATAYHEAVETLRWVRALLASGVSPADIAIATASPADYDDHFLALRADANIDLHFVHGVPAVTTRDGQTAAALADIIVRGLSHSRLRRLAALCRDSAPLAALPPGWMRVLPSDAPLSTPSAWNQLLARLAPDDWPDGIDHAPVLRAAVDLLAMGPDAAREIGEAFLKGRALSIWRKALLAGPAGAIDSTLESLKQDDGLEASVSVAWMPASALAASPRRFARLIGLNSSRWPRGIAEDRLIPDHIIPTGELDPLPVNFADRRDFDTILATTGSEVVLSRARRDSDGRLLGRSPLLAFYGEETYLRRNVVPTHAFSETDRLMARPREFAADPQALSARSCWRDWRMADVTAHDGLVRSDHPLVLAILERTQSASSLKTLLRSPLNFLWRYALGWKSPQGSTEPLVLDALQTGDLIHLVLDRALRNLEAAGGLASADTAAIQAAVDEAAGEVAAEWESERPVPPPVIWGRTLGDARALAGQALAYGNDHLPGSRSFGEVPFGGSEPKSEAALPWDASVPVIIPDTGFHIAGYIDRLDIADDGSWALVRDYKTGKPPKGDIRVNGGRELQRCLYAFAVKALLGDHIAISASLLYPREPLDLQLDEPDIVLTEIKAYLRAARNALTSGAALPGPDTGSDYDDLAFALPANAGATYCKRKQAAATERLRAVAPIWEAE
;
A
#
# COMPACT_ATOMS: atom_id res chain seq x y z
N MET A 1 3.92 29.60 -57.45
CA MET A 1 3.63 29.07 -56.10
C MET A 1 2.16 29.34 -55.81
N SER A 2 1.32 28.30 -55.80
CA SER A 2 -0.11 28.44 -55.47
C SER A 2 -0.22 28.91 -54.01
N THR A 3 -0.87 30.05 -53.77
CA THR A 3 -1.18 30.53 -52.42
C THR A 3 -2.09 29.49 -51.76
N THR A 4 -1.53 28.66 -50.88
CA THR A 4 -2.29 27.73 -50.03
C THR A 4 -3.34 28.51 -49.26
N ARG A 5 -4.61 28.34 -49.62
CA ARG A 5 -5.74 28.97 -48.91
C ARG A 5 -5.81 28.36 -47.51
N ARG A 6 -5.83 29.22 -46.50
CA ARG A 6 -6.01 28.82 -45.10
C ARG A 6 -7.42 28.25 -44.92
N SER A 7 -7.55 27.19 -44.14
CA SER A 7 -8.84 26.60 -43.75
C SER A 7 -8.77 26.13 -42.30
N THR A 8 -9.93 26.01 -41.66
CA THR A 8 -10.05 25.62 -40.25
C THR A 8 -11.00 24.45 -40.10
N LEU A 9 -10.57 23.43 -39.36
CA LEU A 9 -11.36 22.28 -38.95
C LEU A 9 -11.59 22.34 -37.44
N ILE A 10 -12.84 22.43 -37.05
CA ILE A 10 -13.31 22.41 -35.67
C ILE A 10 -13.70 20.98 -35.30
N VAL A 11 -13.06 20.45 -34.26
CA VAL A 11 -13.32 19.10 -33.73
C VAL A 11 -13.40 19.14 -32.20
N TYR A 12 -14.14 18.19 -31.62
CA TYR A 12 -14.38 18.13 -30.18
C TYR A 12 -13.45 17.13 -29.48
N GLY A 13 -12.78 17.59 -28.43
CA GLY A 13 -11.94 16.74 -27.57
C GLY A 13 -10.52 16.52 -28.10
N ARG A 14 -9.59 16.29 -27.16
CA ARG A 14 -8.15 16.12 -27.47
C ARG A 14 -7.89 14.93 -28.39
N HIS A 15 -8.65 13.86 -28.22
CA HIS A 15 -8.50 12.63 -29.02
C HIS A 15 -8.83 12.86 -30.50
N ALA A 16 -10.01 13.41 -30.80
CA ALA A 16 -10.42 13.72 -32.17
C ALA A 16 -9.48 14.74 -32.84
N MET A 17 -8.97 15.71 -32.08
CA MET A 17 -7.95 16.65 -32.58
C MET A 17 -6.66 15.94 -33.01
N ARG A 18 -6.18 14.96 -32.24
CA ARG A 18 -4.97 14.20 -32.61
C ARG A 18 -5.21 13.35 -33.86
N GLU A 19 -6.33 12.65 -33.94
CA GLU A 19 -6.71 11.85 -35.12
C GLU A 19 -6.84 12.71 -36.38
N ALA A 20 -7.52 13.85 -36.28
CA ALA A 20 -7.65 14.79 -37.39
C ALA A 20 -6.29 15.33 -37.85
N ARG A 21 -5.36 15.62 -36.92
CA ARG A 21 -4.00 16.04 -37.25
C ARG A 21 -3.21 14.97 -37.97
N LEU A 22 -3.34 13.71 -37.53
CA LEU A 22 -2.72 12.59 -38.20
C LEU A 22 -3.29 12.38 -39.61
N ALA A 23 -4.61 12.45 -39.77
CA ALA A 23 -5.28 12.34 -41.06
C ALA A 23 -4.84 13.47 -42.02
N ALA A 24 -4.79 14.71 -41.54
CA ALA A 24 -4.34 15.85 -42.32
C ALA A 24 -2.85 15.73 -42.72
N ALA A 25 -2.00 15.24 -41.81
CA ALA A 25 -0.58 14.99 -42.09
C ALA A 25 -0.40 13.90 -43.15
N ARG A 26 -1.12 12.78 -43.04
CA ARG A 26 -1.13 11.70 -44.05
C ARG A 26 -1.64 12.18 -45.41
N GLY A 27 -2.62 13.08 -45.41
CA GLY A 27 -3.20 13.68 -46.61
C GLY A 27 -2.42 14.84 -47.21
N GLY A 28 -1.28 15.26 -46.62
CA GLY A 28 -0.50 16.39 -47.12
C GLY A 28 -1.25 17.73 -47.11
N GLN A 29 -2.21 17.91 -46.20
CA GLN A 29 -3.11 19.07 -46.17
C GLN A 29 -2.43 20.31 -45.55
N HIS A 30 -1.61 20.99 -46.34
CA HIS A 30 -0.93 22.22 -45.93
C HIS A 30 -1.90 23.40 -45.78
N GLY A 31 -1.82 24.13 -44.67
CA GLY A 31 -2.63 25.32 -44.40
C GLY A 31 -3.92 25.06 -43.61
N LEU A 32 -4.25 23.80 -43.32
CA LEU A 32 -5.36 23.41 -42.45
C LEU A 32 -5.00 23.64 -40.97
N GLN A 33 -5.86 24.33 -40.24
CA GLN A 33 -5.76 24.51 -38.80
C GLN A 33 -6.78 23.63 -38.09
N ILE A 34 -6.35 22.90 -37.06
CA ILE A 34 -7.21 21.96 -36.30
C ILE A 34 -7.26 22.40 -34.84
N MET A 35 -8.45 22.79 -34.38
CA MET A 35 -8.67 23.37 -33.06
C MET A 35 -10.10 23.12 -32.56
N SER A 36 -10.36 23.37 -31.27
CA SER A 36 -11.72 23.41 -30.73
C SER A 36 -12.43 24.73 -31.08
N PHE A 37 -13.76 24.77 -30.93
CA PHE A 37 -14.51 26.01 -31.15
C PHE A 37 -14.08 27.13 -30.18
N GLU A 38 -13.82 26.79 -28.93
CA GLU A 38 -13.28 27.72 -27.92
C GLU A 38 -11.91 28.27 -28.33
N GLN A 39 -11.01 27.43 -28.84
CA GLN A 39 -9.71 27.88 -29.35
C GLN A 39 -9.85 28.84 -30.54
N ALA A 40 -10.82 28.59 -31.42
CA ALA A 40 -11.14 29.51 -32.51
C ALA A 40 -11.67 30.85 -31.96
N ALA A 41 -12.60 30.82 -31.00
CA ALA A 41 -13.15 32.02 -30.37
C ALA A 41 -12.05 32.89 -29.74
N VAL A 42 -11.16 32.29 -28.95
CA VAL A 42 -10.02 32.97 -28.33
C VAL A 42 -9.08 33.58 -29.37
N ARG A 43 -8.75 32.81 -30.43
CA ARG A 43 -7.88 33.28 -31.51
C ARG A 43 -8.44 34.51 -32.23
N LEU A 44 -9.76 34.60 -32.37
CA LEU A 44 -10.42 35.78 -32.94
C LEU A 44 -10.52 36.93 -31.95
N ALA A 45 -10.75 36.64 -30.66
CA ALA A 45 -10.82 37.63 -29.59
C ALA A 45 -9.49 38.39 -29.39
N GLY A 46 -8.34 37.72 -29.60
CA GLY A 46 -7.02 38.35 -29.64
C GLY A 46 -5.89 37.45 -29.14
N GLY A 47 -4.65 37.77 -29.53
CA GLY A 47 -3.48 36.90 -29.27
C GLY A 47 -3.08 36.74 -27.79
N PHE A 48 -3.57 37.60 -26.90
CA PHE A 48 -3.32 37.53 -25.45
C PHE A 48 -4.51 37.00 -24.65
N VAL A 49 -5.65 36.75 -25.31
CA VAL A 49 -6.85 36.22 -24.67
C VAL A 49 -6.64 34.74 -24.39
N ARG A 50 -7.14 34.27 -23.24
CA ARG A 50 -7.11 32.88 -22.82
C ARG A 50 -8.46 32.50 -22.20
N PRO A 51 -8.94 31.27 -22.40
CA PRO A 51 -10.06 30.77 -21.63
C PRO A 51 -9.61 30.57 -20.18
N ILE A 52 -10.56 30.68 -19.24
CA ILE A 52 -10.32 30.35 -17.83
C ILE A 52 -10.16 28.83 -17.73
N ASP A 53 -8.97 28.38 -17.36
CA ASP A 53 -8.69 26.97 -17.10
C ASP A 53 -9.04 26.58 -15.64
N GLU A 54 -9.28 25.29 -15.43
CA GLU A 54 -9.73 24.74 -14.14
C GLU A 54 -8.69 24.92 -13.02
N GLU A 55 -7.39 24.89 -13.33
CA GLU A 55 -6.31 25.03 -12.36
C GLU A 55 -6.23 26.48 -11.86
N SER A 56 -6.24 27.44 -12.79
CA SER A 56 -6.26 28.87 -12.47
C SER A 56 -7.55 29.27 -11.75
N LEU A 57 -8.70 28.72 -12.14
CA LEU A 57 -9.98 28.98 -11.49
C LEU A 57 -9.98 28.50 -10.02
N ARG A 58 -9.55 27.26 -9.78
CA ARG A 58 -9.48 26.72 -8.41
C ARG A 58 -8.50 27.49 -7.54
N ALA A 59 -7.35 27.87 -8.08
CA ALA A 59 -6.36 28.69 -7.36
C ALA A 59 -6.92 30.08 -7.00
N ALA A 60 -7.62 30.73 -7.94
CA ALA A 60 -8.28 32.00 -7.69
C ALA A 60 -9.36 31.86 -6.62
N ILE A 61 -10.25 30.87 -6.71
CA ILE A 61 -11.27 30.59 -5.70
C ILE A 61 -10.64 30.32 -4.33
N GLN A 62 -9.60 29.49 -4.26
CA GLN A 62 -8.90 29.18 -3.01
C GLN A 62 -8.37 30.44 -2.31
N THR A 63 -7.90 31.41 -3.10
CA THR A 63 -7.33 32.67 -2.61
C THR A 63 -8.42 33.63 -2.12
N VAL A 64 -9.52 33.78 -2.88
CA VAL A 64 -10.53 34.82 -2.61
C VAL A 64 -11.67 34.35 -1.71
N LEU A 65 -11.98 33.06 -1.68
CA LEU A 65 -13.12 32.50 -0.94
C LEU A 65 -13.11 32.79 0.58
N PRO A 66 -11.96 32.76 1.29
CA PRO A 66 -11.92 33.06 2.73
C PRO A 66 -12.39 34.50 3.05
N GLU A 67 -12.00 35.46 2.21
CA GLU A 67 -12.31 36.89 2.40
C GLU A 67 -13.64 37.31 1.75
N THR A 68 -14.16 36.52 0.81
CA THR A 68 -15.43 36.82 0.13
C THR A 68 -16.61 36.49 1.07
N PRO A 69 -17.53 37.44 1.32
CA PRO A 69 -18.76 37.16 2.05
C PRO A 69 -19.69 36.29 1.21
N MET A 70 -20.08 35.13 1.74
CA MET A 70 -20.85 34.10 1.03
C MET A 70 -22.30 33.98 1.51
N GLY A 71 -22.77 34.91 2.37
CA GLY A 71 -24.17 35.00 2.79
C GLY A 71 -24.64 33.72 3.49
N GLU A 72 -25.70 33.08 2.95
CA GLU A 72 -26.19 31.79 3.47
C GLU A 72 -25.15 30.66 3.38
N LEU A 73 -24.16 30.77 2.48
CA LEU A 73 -23.12 29.77 2.28
C LEU A 73 -21.90 30.01 3.20
N GLU A 74 -21.96 31.00 4.08
CA GLU A 74 -20.83 31.39 4.95
C GLU A 74 -20.36 30.26 5.86
N GLU A 75 -21.28 29.55 6.51
CA GLU A 75 -20.96 28.46 7.45
C GLU A 75 -20.27 27.27 6.76
N ILE A 76 -20.47 27.12 5.46
CA ILE A 76 -19.93 26.00 4.67
C ILE A 76 -18.73 26.41 3.80
N LYS A 77 -18.35 27.69 3.76
CA LYS A 77 -17.36 28.20 2.78
C LYS A 77 -15.96 27.62 2.95
N MET A 78 -15.63 27.14 4.14
CA MET A 78 -14.32 26.53 4.46
C MET A 78 -14.35 25.00 4.47
N LEU A 79 -15.49 24.36 4.15
CA LEU A 79 -15.59 22.91 4.15
C LEU A 79 -14.83 22.28 2.96
N PRO A 80 -14.28 21.06 3.13
CA PRO A 80 -13.67 20.31 2.04
C PRO A 80 -14.64 20.16 0.86
N GLY A 81 -14.15 20.41 -0.35
CA GLY A 81 -14.94 20.31 -1.59
C GLY A 81 -15.67 21.58 -2.00
N MET A 82 -15.73 22.63 -1.16
CA MET A 82 -16.37 23.90 -1.51
C MET A 82 -15.76 24.56 -2.74
N ILE A 83 -14.42 24.56 -2.86
CA ILE A 83 -13.71 25.10 -4.03
C ILE A 83 -14.15 24.40 -5.31
N GLY A 84 -14.27 23.07 -5.27
CA GLY A 84 -14.73 22.26 -6.40
C GLY A 84 -16.19 22.56 -6.74
N ALA A 85 -17.07 22.65 -5.74
CA ALA A 85 -18.46 23.02 -5.93
C ALA A 85 -18.61 24.40 -6.58
N ALA A 86 -17.87 25.41 -6.10
CA ALA A 86 -17.88 26.76 -6.66
C ALA A 86 -17.38 26.80 -8.11
N ALA A 87 -16.28 26.12 -8.42
CA ALA A 87 -15.76 26.04 -9.78
C ALA A 87 -16.77 25.38 -10.74
N ASP A 88 -17.41 24.28 -10.33
CA ASP A 88 -18.42 23.58 -11.13
C ASP A 88 -19.65 24.46 -11.39
N THR A 89 -20.15 25.14 -10.35
CA THR A 89 -21.31 26.06 -10.45
C THR A 89 -21.02 27.23 -11.41
N LEU A 90 -19.85 27.88 -11.27
CA LEU A 90 -19.46 28.97 -12.16
C LEU A 90 -19.34 28.50 -13.61
N HIS A 91 -18.72 27.34 -13.85
CA HIS A 91 -18.64 26.77 -15.19
C HIS A 91 -19.99 26.45 -15.82
N LYS A 92 -20.97 25.96 -15.04
CA LYS A 92 -22.34 25.73 -15.53
C LYS A 92 -22.99 27.06 -15.94
N ALA A 93 -22.98 28.06 -15.05
CA ALA A 93 -23.54 29.39 -15.34
C ALA A 93 -22.93 30.01 -16.60
N TRP A 94 -21.59 29.96 -16.73
CA TRP A 94 -20.88 30.46 -17.91
C TRP A 94 -21.24 29.72 -19.19
N ARG A 95 -21.35 28.38 -19.15
CA ARG A 95 -21.69 27.57 -20.34
C ARG A 95 -23.14 27.79 -20.78
N ALA A 96 -24.05 27.97 -19.82
CA ALA A 96 -25.44 28.34 -20.06
C ALA A 96 -25.60 29.77 -20.58
N GLY A 97 -24.61 30.64 -20.38
CA GLY A 97 -24.67 32.05 -20.76
C GLY A 97 -25.49 32.89 -19.77
N ILE A 98 -25.54 32.47 -18.50
CA ILE A 98 -26.22 33.19 -17.42
C ILE A 98 -25.31 34.32 -16.92
N ASP A 99 -25.83 35.54 -16.90
CA ASP A 99 -25.18 36.69 -16.28
C ASP A 99 -25.58 36.76 -14.80
N LEU A 100 -24.70 36.25 -13.94
CA LEU A 100 -24.90 36.20 -12.49
C LEU A 100 -25.02 37.59 -11.86
N THR A 101 -24.34 38.59 -12.42
CA THR A 101 -24.41 39.97 -11.91
C THR A 101 -25.78 40.57 -12.21
N SER A 102 -26.31 40.34 -13.40
CA SER A 102 -27.66 40.83 -13.77
C SER A 102 -28.79 40.21 -12.93
N ARG A 103 -28.53 39.06 -12.30
CA ARG A 103 -29.48 38.30 -11.48
C ARG A 103 -29.16 38.33 -9.98
N SER A 104 -28.26 39.21 -9.53
CA SER A 104 -27.89 39.30 -8.11
C SER A 104 -29.10 39.59 -7.22
N ASP A 105 -30.04 40.38 -7.73
CA ASP A 105 -31.21 40.84 -6.99
C ASP A 105 -32.34 39.79 -6.93
N ASP A 106 -32.24 38.71 -7.71
CA ASP A 106 -33.27 37.66 -7.79
C ASP A 106 -33.25 36.76 -6.54
N HIS A 107 -32.08 36.53 -5.93
CA HIS A 107 -31.93 35.66 -4.75
C HIS A 107 -30.61 35.93 -4.00
N PRO A 108 -30.58 35.95 -2.64
CA PRO A 108 -29.36 36.19 -1.85
C PRO A 108 -28.18 35.26 -2.19
N ARG A 109 -28.48 34.03 -2.61
CA ARG A 109 -27.48 33.06 -3.05
C ARG A 109 -26.84 33.43 -4.41
N LEU A 110 -27.61 34.00 -5.33
CA LEU A 110 -27.06 34.51 -6.59
C LEU A 110 -26.20 35.73 -6.35
N GLU A 111 -26.59 36.61 -5.43
CA GLU A 111 -25.74 37.71 -4.95
C GLU A 111 -24.41 37.20 -4.39
N ALA A 112 -24.42 36.17 -3.54
CA ALA A 112 -23.20 35.57 -3.01
C ALA A 112 -22.29 34.99 -4.11
N ILE A 113 -22.86 34.27 -5.07
CA ILE A 113 -22.09 33.67 -6.18
C ILE A 113 -21.58 34.73 -7.16
N ALA A 114 -22.34 35.80 -7.42
CA ALA A 114 -21.90 36.93 -8.23
C ALA A 114 -20.74 37.69 -7.57
N ARG A 115 -20.77 37.87 -6.25
CA ARG A 115 -19.63 38.44 -5.49
C ARG A 115 -18.38 37.57 -5.59
N LEU A 116 -18.55 36.25 -5.46
CA LEU A 116 -17.45 35.30 -5.66
C LEU A 116 -16.90 35.37 -7.09
N GLU A 117 -17.76 35.42 -8.10
CA GLU A 117 -17.35 35.56 -9.51
C GLU A 117 -16.52 36.84 -9.71
N ALA A 118 -16.96 37.98 -9.18
CA ALA A 118 -16.25 39.26 -9.28
C ALA A 118 -14.88 39.23 -8.57
N ALA A 119 -14.80 38.63 -7.38
CA ALA A 119 -13.56 38.45 -6.65
C ALA A 119 -12.58 37.55 -7.44
N VAL A 120 -13.07 36.44 -8.00
CA VAL A 120 -12.28 35.54 -8.85
C VAL A 120 -11.71 36.26 -10.06
N PHE A 121 -12.48 37.12 -10.75
CA PHE A 121 -11.95 37.88 -11.88
C PHE A 121 -10.88 38.90 -11.51
N THR A 122 -10.90 39.42 -10.28
CA THR A 122 -9.87 40.34 -9.79
C THR A 122 -8.54 39.61 -9.55
N GLU A 123 -8.61 38.32 -9.16
CA GLU A 123 -7.44 37.48 -8.88
C GLU A 123 -6.87 36.79 -10.13
N LEU A 124 -7.71 36.50 -11.13
CA LEU A 124 -7.29 35.74 -12.31
C LEU A 124 -6.18 36.46 -13.10
N PRO A 125 -5.21 35.71 -13.66
CA PRO A 125 -4.17 36.28 -14.50
C PRO A 125 -4.73 37.07 -15.69
N GLY A 126 -4.06 38.19 -16.02
CA GLY A 126 -4.44 39.05 -17.14
C GLY A 126 -4.64 38.27 -18.45
N GLY A 127 -5.72 38.63 -19.17
CA GLY A 127 -6.11 38.03 -20.44
C GLY A 127 -6.99 36.78 -20.31
N MET A 128 -7.21 36.24 -19.11
CA MET A 128 -8.21 35.19 -18.90
C MET A 128 -9.62 35.77 -18.89
N MET A 129 -10.52 35.19 -19.68
CA MET A 129 -11.87 35.71 -19.88
C MET A 129 -12.90 34.58 -19.80
N ARG A 130 -14.07 34.85 -19.21
CA ARG A 130 -15.19 33.90 -19.26
C ARG A 130 -15.74 33.80 -20.69
N PRO A 131 -16.39 32.67 -21.06
CA PRO A 131 -16.87 32.41 -22.42
C PRO A 131 -17.63 33.56 -23.09
N ILE A 132 -18.54 34.22 -22.38
CA ILE A 132 -19.35 35.31 -22.95
C ILE A 132 -18.51 36.55 -23.31
N ASP A 133 -17.48 36.85 -22.51
CA ASP A 133 -16.60 37.99 -22.76
C ASP A 133 -15.64 37.69 -23.92
N ILE A 134 -15.20 36.43 -24.07
CA ILE A 134 -14.48 35.96 -25.25
C ILE A 134 -15.34 36.13 -26.49
N VAL A 135 -16.62 35.74 -26.43
CA VAL A 135 -17.57 35.89 -27.54
C VAL A 135 -17.74 37.37 -27.91
N ALA A 136 -17.94 38.26 -26.94
CA ALA A 136 -18.05 39.69 -27.19
C ALA A 136 -16.77 40.26 -27.84
N ALA A 137 -15.60 39.91 -27.31
CA ALA A 137 -14.31 40.32 -27.85
C ALA A 137 -14.06 39.78 -29.27
N ALA A 138 -14.47 38.54 -29.55
CA ALA A 138 -14.37 37.91 -30.88
C ALA A 138 -15.32 38.57 -31.89
N ILE A 139 -16.57 38.84 -31.50
CA ILE A 139 -17.55 39.53 -32.36
C ILE A 139 -17.05 40.95 -32.70
N SER A 140 -16.46 41.68 -31.76
CA SER A 140 -15.89 43.01 -32.04
C SER A 140 -14.76 42.99 -33.09
N ARG A 141 -14.16 41.82 -33.33
CA ARG A 141 -13.04 41.58 -34.26
C ARG A 141 -13.43 40.69 -35.45
N ILE A 142 -14.73 40.46 -35.66
CA ILE A 142 -15.25 39.50 -36.64
C ILE A 142 -14.76 39.74 -38.09
N THR A 143 -14.44 40.99 -38.42
CA THR A 143 -13.88 41.39 -39.72
C THR A 143 -12.56 40.70 -40.06
N HIS A 144 -11.82 40.20 -39.07
CA HIS A 144 -10.58 39.44 -39.26
C HIS A 144 -10.81 37.95 -39.54
N ALA A 145 -12.03 37.42 -39.37
CA ALA A 145 -12.33 36.00 -39.52
C ALA A 145 -11.88 35.40 -40.87
N PRO A 146 -12.07 36.05 -42.04
CA PRO A 146 -11.61 35.51 -43.32
C PRO A 146 -10.09 35.31 -43.39
N ALA A 147 -9.32 36.23 -42.81
CA ALA A 147 -7.86 36.15 -42.80
C ALA A 147 -7.36 35.12 -41.77
N ILE A 148 -8.03 35.02 -40.61
CA ILE A 148 -7.62 34.12 -39.52
C ILE A 148 -7.98 32.67 -39.83
N PHE A 149 -9.21 32.41 -40.28
CA PHE A 149 -9.75 31.05 -40.41
C PHE A 149 -9.84 30.55 -41.85
N GLY A 150 -10.07 31.46 -42.81
CA GLY A 150 -10.51 31.07 -44.15
C GLY A 150 -11.89 30.41 -44.11
N SER A 151 -12.06 29.28 -44.81
CA SER A 151 -13.27 28.45 -44.68
C SER A 151 -13.23 27.60 -43.41
N MET A 152 -14.37 27.42 -42.75
CA MET A 152 -14.49 26.65 -41.53
C MET A 152 -15.37 25.41 -41.74
N GLU A 153 -14.89 24.25 -41.29
CA GLU A 153 -15.66 23.02 -41.21
C GLU A 153 -15.78 22.60 -39.74
N ILE A 154 -16.99 22.25 -39.29
CA ILE A 154 -17.26 21.71 -37.96
C ILE A 154 -17.64 20.25 -38.11
N VAL A 155 -16.80 19.34 -37.60
CA VAL A 155 -16.96 17.89 -37.77
C VAL A 155 -17.21 17.23 -36.42
N GLY A 156 -18.19 16.31 -36.39
CA GLY A 156 -18.39 15.40 -35.27
C GLY A 156 -19.02 16.03 -34.02
N LEU A 157 -19.30 17.32 -34.04
CA LEU A 157 -19.99 18.02 -32.95
C LEU A 157 -21.51 17.80 -33.06
N THR A 158 -22.12 17.33 -31.97
CA THR A 158 -23.57 17.07 -31.92
C THR A 158 -24.35 18.16 -31.19
N GLU A 159 -23.66 19.00 -30.41
CA GLU A 159 -24.23 20.16 -29.73
C GLU A 159 -23.13 21.18 -29.40
N LEU A 160 -23.52 22.44 -29.21
CA LEU A 160 -22.65 23.53 -28.79
C LEU A 160 -23.27 24.25 -27.60
N SER A 161 -22.48 24.50 -26.55
CA SER A 161 -22.95 25.21 -25.35
C SER A 161 -23.55 26.58 -25.73
N PRO A 162 -24.68 26.99 -25.10
CA PRO A 162 -25.39 28.21 -25.47
C PRO A 162 -24.53 29.46 -25.58
N CYS A 163 -23.57 29.66 -24.66
CA CYS A 163 -22.67 30.81 -24.68
C CYS A 163 -21.92 31.01 -26.01
N TRP A 164 -21.63 29.95 -26.76
CA TRP A 164 -20.86 30.00 -28.01
C TRP A 164 -21.71 30.20 -29.26
N ARG A 165 -23.03 29.95 -29.19
CA ARG A 165 -23.94 30.00 -30.34
C ARG A 165 -24.00 31.38 -31.02
N PRO A 166 -23.99 32.52 -30.30
CA PRO A 166 -23.98 33.85 -30.92
C PRO A 166 -22.77 34.08 -31.81
N LEU A 167 -21.58 33.64 -31.38
CA LEU A 167 -20.36 33.78 -32.18
C LEU A 167 -20.42 32.94 -33.46
N LEU A 168 -20.93 31.71 -33.36
CA LEU A 168 -21.07 30.85 -34.54
C LEU A 168 -21.99 31.48 -35.59
N LYS A 169 -23.11 32.08 -35.15
CA LYS A 169 -24.02 32.82 -36.03
C LYS A 169 -23.31 34.01 -36.71
N ALA A 170 -22.59 34.82 -35.94
CA ALA A 170 -21.86 35.97 -36.49
C ALA A 170 -20.75 35.56 -37.48
N LEU A 171 -20.05 34.44 -37.21
CA LEU A 171 -19.03 33.90 -38.12
C LEU A 171 -19.63 33.44 -39.44
N ALA A 172 -20.82 32.82 -39.43
CA ALA A 172 -21.48 32.33 -40.63
C ALA A 172 -21.84 33.45 -41.63
N GLU A 173 -22.00 34.68 -41.13
CA GLU A 173 -22.23 35.87 -41.98
C GLU A 173 -20.94 36.38 -42.65
N HIS A 174 -19.76 35.99 -42.16
CA HIS A 174 -18.46 36.54 -42.59
C HIS A 174 -17.57 35.54 -43.33
N ILE A 175 -17.69 34.24 -43.04
CA ILE A 175 -16.90 33.18 -43.66
C ILE A 175 -17.77 31.99 -44.07
N PRO A 176 -17.38 31.22 -45.11
CA PRO A 176 -18.06 29.97 -45.41
C PRO A 176 -17.89 28.98 -44.24
N ILE A 177 -19.02 28.55 -43.67
CA ILE A 177 -19.06 27.53 -42.62
C ILE A 177 -19.88 26.33 -43.10
N GLN A 178 -19.32 25.14 -42.91
CA GLN A 178 -20.00 23.87 -43.11
C GLN A 178 -20.06 23.09 -41.80
N TRP A 179 -21.25 22.66 -41.42
CA TRP A 179 -21.47 21.73 -40.31
C TRP A 179 -21.60 20.31 -40.87
N THR A 180 -20.53 19.53 -40.74
CA THR A 180 -20.50 18.14 -41.18
C THR A 180 -20.98 17.24 -40.03
N SER A 181 -22.29 17.03 -39.97
CA SER A 181 -22.88 16.12 -38.97
C SER A 181 -22.58 14.65 -39.30
N GLY A 182 -22.49 14.33 -40.59
CA GLY A 182 -22.57 12.93 -41.02
C GLY A 182 -23.91 12.34 -40.59
N PRO A 183 -23.95 11.16 -39.97
CA PRO A 183 -25.19 10.53 -39.49
C PRO A 183 -25.65 11.02 -38.11
N ARG A 184 -24.93 11.98 -37.52
CA ARG A 184 -25.24 12.52 -36.19
C ARG A 184 -26.50 13.38 -36.20
N PRO A 185 -27.23 13.45 -35.07
CA PRO A 185 -28.34 14.38 -34.93
C PRO A 185 -27.85 15.83 -35.08
N VAL A 186 -28.64 16.64 -35.79
CA VAL A 186 -28.35 18.06 -36.01
C VAL A 186 -29.16 18.88 -35.02
N PRO A 187 -28.54 19.79 -34.24
CA PRO A 187 -29.26 20.64 -33.30
C PRO A 187 -30.33 21.50 -33.98
N ALA A 188 -31.48 21.64 -33.34
CA ALA A 188 -32.59 22.42 -33.89
C ALA A 188 -32.24 23.90 -34.10
N TRP A 189 -31.48 24.49 -33.16
CA TRP A 189 -31.06 25.89 -33.19
C TRP A 189 -30.14 26.22 -34.37
N LEU A 190 -29.47 25.22 -34.96
CA LEU A 190 -28.54 25.45 -36.09
C LEU A 190 -29.27 25.95 -37.34
N LYS A 191 -30.56 25.64 -37.49
CA LYS A 191 -31.40 26.12 -38.60
C LYS A 191 -31.45 27.64 -38.68
N GLU A 192 -31.31 28.32 -37.54
CA GLU A 192 -31.39 29.77 -37.42
C GLU A 192 -30.04 30.47 -37.69
N CYS A 193 -28.97 29.71 -37.89
CA CYS A 193 -27.62 30.24 -38.10
C CYS A 193 -27.22 30.40 -39.58
N GLY A 194 -28.04 29.92 -40.53
CA GLY A 194 -27.73 30.02 -41.97
C GLY A 194 -26.53 29.17 -42.43
N ILE A 195 -26.10 28.19 -41.61
CA ILE A 195 -24.93 27.35 -41.87
C ILE A 195 -25.31 26.16 -42.76
N SER A 196 -24.46 25.84 -43.73
CA SER A 196 -24.65 24.66 -44.58
C SER A 196 -24.41 23.39 -43.78
N VAL A 197 -25.35 22.44 -43.81
CA VAL A 197 -25.25 21.17 -43.06
C VAL A 197 -25.00 20.02 -44.02
N ALA A 198 -23.84 19.39 -43.90
CA ALA A 198 -23.51 18.16 -44.62
C ALA A 198 -23.90 16.94 -43.77
N ARG A 199 -24.91 16.21 -44.26
CA ARG A 199 -25.35 14.93 -43.70
C ARG A 199 -24.73 13.78 -44.47
N GLY A 200 -24.56 12.66 -43.78
CA GLY A 200 -24.12 11.39 -44.35
C GLY A 200 -25.01 10.26 -43.87
N ASP A 201 -24.94 9.13 -44.54
CA ASP A 201 -25.70 7.94 -44.17
C ASP A 201 -25.15 7.35 -42.86
N ALA A 202 -26.06 6.74 -42.08
CA ALA A 202 -25.67 6.00 -40.89
C ALA A 202 -24.99 4.70 -41.29
N GLU A 203 -23.93 4.36 -40.55
CA GLU A 203 -23.35 3.03 -40.61
C GLU A 203 -24.35 1.99 -40.07
N ALA A 204 -24.21 0.75 -40.53
CA ALA A 204 -25.04 -0.38 -40.11
C ALA A 204 -24.18 -1.48 -39.47
N PRO A 205 -23.59 -1.23 -38.27
CA PRO A 205 -22.76 -2.24 -37.62
C PRO A 205 -23.58 -3.45 -37.19
N ALA A 206 -22.94 -4.61 -37.11
CA ALA A 206 -23.49 -5.76 -36.41
C ALA A 206 -23.57 -5.44 -34.91
N ILE A 207 -24.78 -5.47 -34.35
CA ILE A 207 -25.01 -5.19 -32.92
C ILE A 207 -25.30 -6.49 -32.19
N ARG A 208 -24.60 -6.73 -31.08
CA ARG A 208 -24.87 -7.84 -30.16
C ARG A 208 -24.90 -7.39 -28.72
N SER A 209 -25.83 -7.95 -27.95
CA SER A 209 -25.96 -7.70 -26.51
C SER A 209 -25.46 -8.89 -25.71
N VAL A 210 -24.64 -8.64 -24.70
CA VAL A 210 -24.06 -9.66 -23.82
C VAL A 210 -24.17 -9.25 -22.35
N SER A 211 -24.26 -10.23 -21.45
CA SER A 211 -24.16 -10.00 -20.02
C SER A 211 -23.02 -10.78 -19.40
N ALA A 212 -22.25 -10.13 -18.53
CA ALA A 212 -21.19 -10.73 -17.72
C ALA A 212 -21.62 -10.83 -16.24
N ALA A 213 -20.90 -11.65 -15.48
CA ALA A 213 -21.25 -11.93 -14.09
C ALA A 213 -21.05 -10.72 -13.17
N THR A 214 -19.92 -10.04 -13.33
CA THR A 214 -19.47 -8.87 -12.56
C THR A 214 -18.75 -7.89 -13.48
N ALA A 215 -18.47 -6.67 -13.03
CA ALA A 215 -17.67 -5.69 -13.78
C ALA A 215 -16.27 -6.22 -14.13
N TYR A 216 -15.61 -6.94 -13.20
CA TYR A 216 -14.34 -7.59 -13.49
C TYR A 216 -14.45 -8.66 -14.59
N HIS A 217 -15.49 -9.51 -14.54
CA HIS A 217 -15.72 -10.49 -15.61
C HIS A 217 -16.04 -9.81 -16.95
N GLU A 218 -16.75 -8.68 -16.93
CA GLU A 218 -17.01 -7.87 -18.12
C GLU A 218 -15.71 -7.33 -18.75
N ALA A 219 -14.77 -6.84 -17.93
CA ALA A 219 -13.45 -6.40 -18.38
C ALA A 219 -12.63 -7.55 -18.98
N VAL A 220 -12.64 -8.73 -18.35
CA VAL A 220 -12.00 -9.95 -18.89
C VAL A 220 -12.56 -10.33 -20.25
N GLU A 221 -13.90 -10.41 -20.38
CA GLU A 221 -14.55 -10.72 -21.67
C GLU A 221 -14.28 -9.66 -22.72
N THR A 222 -14.09 -8.41 -22.31
CA THR A 222 -13.70 -7.32 -23.19
C THR A 222 -12.30 -7.52 -23.75
N LEU A 223 -11.31 -7.88 -22.93
CA LEU A 223 -9.96 -8.15 -23.42
C LEU A 223 -9.86 -9.44 -24.25
N ARG A 224 -10.68 -10.46 -23.95
CA ARG A 224 -10.83 -11.65 -24.81
C ARG A 224 -11.35 -11.27 -26.19
N TRP A 225 -12.34 -10.38 -26.25
CA TRP A 225 -12.86 -9.82 -27.50
C TRP A 225 -11.81 -9.02 -28.27
N VAL A 226 -11.06 -8.13 -27.59
CA VAL A 226 -9.94 -7.40 -28.20
C VAL A 226 -8.93 -8.39 -28.78
N ARG A 227 -8.52 -9.41 -28.02
CA ARG A 227 -7.56 -10.41 -28.48
C ARG A 227 -8.06 -11.15 -29.72
N ALA A 228 -9.34 -11.51 -29.76
CA ALA A 228 -9.92 -12.18 -30.92
C ALA A 228 -9.87 -11.31 -32.18
N LEU A 229 -10.12 -10.00 -32.07
CA LEU A 229 -10.00 -9.05 -33.19
C LEU A 229 -8.55 -8.86 -33.65
N LEU A 230 -7.62 -8.70 -32.71
CA LEU A 230 -6.19 -8.58 -33.04
C LEU A 230 -5.69 -9.86 -33.73
N ALA A 231 -6.10 -11.04 -33.24
CA ALA A 231 -5.75 -12.33 -33.83
C ALA A 231 -6.34 -12.52 -35.24
N SER A 232 -7.46 -11.87 -35.56
CA SER A 232 -8.05 -11.88 -36.91
C SER A 232 -7.46 -10.82 -37.85
N GLY A 233 -6.46 -10.05 -37.41
CA GLY A 233 -5.75 -9.06 -38.21
C GLY A 233 -6.37 -7.66 -38.21
N VAL A 234 -7.31 -7.37 -37.30
CA VAL A 234 -7.83 -6.01 -37.13
C VAL A 234 -6.75 -5.10 -36.54
N SER A 235 -6.61 -3.90 -37.09
CA SER A 235 -5.67 -2.89 -36.57
C SER A 235 -6.07 -2.48 -35.15
N PRO A 236 -5.13 -2.34 -34.20
CA PRO A 236 -5.45 -1.85 -32.85
C PRO A 236 -6.20 -0.51 -32.86
N ALA A 237 -5.81 0.39 -33.77
CA ALA A 237 -6.41 1.70 -33.94
C ALA A 237 -7.88 1.67 -34.41
N ASP A 238 -8.37 0.51 -34.88
CA ASP A 238 -9.76 0.32 -35.29
C ASP A 238 -10.66 -0.17 -34.14
N ILE A 239 -10.10 -0.38 -32.95
CA ILE A 239 -10.78 -1.01 -31.81
C ILE A 239 -10.92 0.00 -30.66
N ALA A 240 -12.15 0.22 -30.21
CA ALA A 240 -12.44 1.00 -29.01
C ALA A 240 -13.25 0.21 -27.98
N ILE A 241 -12.93 0.45 -26.72
CA ILE A 241 -13.74 0.10 -25.57
C ILE A 241 -14.22 1.42 -24.98
N ALA A 242 -15.52 1.54 -24.67
CA ALA A 242 -16.05 2.77 -24.11
C ALA A 242 -17.11 2.56 -23.04
N THR A 243 -17.23 3.54 -22.16
CA THR A 243 -18.28 3.62 -21.14
C THR A 243 -18.64 5.07 -20.83
N ALA A 244 -19.79 5.31 -20.19
CA ALA A 244 -20.15 6.64 -19.71
C ALA A 244 -19.25 7.11 -18.54
N SER A 245 -18.81 6.19 -17.67
CA SER A 245 -17.97 6.47 -16.50
C SER A 245 -16.72 5.56 -16.44
N PRO A 246 -15.59 5.95 -17.05
CA PRO A 246 -14.41 5.08 -17.10
C PRO A 246 -13.82 4.71 -15.73
N ALA A 247 -13.99 5.57 -14.72
CA ALA A 247 -13.48 5.34 -13.36
C ALA A 247 -13.96 4.00 -12.76
N ASP A 248 -15.17 3.53 -13.11
CA ASP A 248 -15.73 2.26 -12.64
C ASP A 248 -14.93 1.03 -13.12
N TYR A 249 -14.11 1.17 -14.16
CA TYR A 249 -13.36 0.08 -14.79
C TYR A 249 -11.85 0.34 -14.91
N ASP A 250 -11.38 1.55 -14.60
CA ASP A 250 -9.97 1.93 -14.76
C ASP A 250 -9.04 0.97 -14.02
N ASP A 251 -9.34 0.64 -12.75
CA ASP A 251 -8.53 -0.30 -11.95
C ASP A 251 -8.52 -1.71 -12.55
N HIS A 252 -9.66 -2.18 -13.07
CA HIS A 252 -9.74 -3.47 -13.73
C HIS A 252 -8.87 -3.50 -14.99
N PHE A 253 -8.97 -2.49 -15.86
CA PHE A 253 -8.18 -2.45 -17.08
C PHE A 253 -6.69 -2.20 -16.81
N LEU A 254 -6.33 -1.44 -15.77
CA LEU A 254 -4.94 -1.24 -15.38
C LEU A 254 -4.30 -2.54 -14.91
N ALA A 255 -4.99 -3.29 -14.03
CA ALA A 255 -4.51 -4.58 -13.56
C ALA A 255 -4.40 -5.60 -14.71
N LEU A 256 -5.42 -5.65 -15.58
CA LEU A 256 -5.46 -6.61 -16.68
C LEU A 256 -4.53 -6.26 -17.84
N ARG A 257 -4.24 -4.97 -18.10
CA ARG A 257 -3.35 -4.52 -19.19
C ARG A 257 -1.97 -5.15 -19.09
N ALA A 258 -1.40 -5.19 -17.89
CA ALA A 258 -0.06 -5.73 -17.66
C ALA A 258 0.01 -7.24 -17.99
N ASP A 259 -0.98 -8.02 -17.53
CA ASP A 259 -1.08 -9.46 -17.81
C ASP A 259 -1.46 -9.74 -19.27
N ALA A 260 -2.30 -8.88 -19.86
CA ALA A 260 -2.68 -9.00 -21.25
C ALA A 260 -1.52 -8.71 -22.21
N ASN A 261 -0.52 -7.90 -21.87
CA ASN A 261 0.51 -7.50 -22.85
C ASN A 261 -0.13 -6.93 -24.15
N ILE A 262 -1.07 -6.00 -23.99
CA ILE A 262 -1.72 -5.25 -25.07
C ILE A 262 -1.49 -3.76 -24.80
N ASP A 263 -1.15 -3.00 -25.84
CA ASP A 263 -1.15 -1.54 -25.78
C ASP A 263 -2.60 -1.02 -25.74
N LEU A 264 -3.14 -0.99 -24.52
CA LEU A 264 -4.44 -0.41 -24.20
C LEU A 264 -4.25 1.03 -23.72
N HIS A 265 -4.58 1.98 -24.57
CA HIS A 265 -4.44 3.41 -24.32
C HIS A 265 -5.65 3.98 -23.57
N PHE A 266 -5.40 4.62 -22.43
CA PHE A 266 -6.39 5.32 -21.61
C PHE A 266 -6.52 6.76 -22.11
N VAL A 267 -7.50 7.03 -22.97
CA VAL A 267 -7.69 8.36 -23.60
C VAL A 267 -7.91 9.48 -22.57
N HIS A 268 -8.51 9.15 -21.42
CA HIS A 268 -8.71 10.07 -20.29
C HIS A 268 -7.56 10.06 -19.26
N GLY A 269 -6.47 9.35 -19.55
CA GLY A 269 -5.33 9.17 -18.66
C GLY A 269 -5.54 8.13 -17.57
N VAL A 270 -4.45 7.76 -16.91
CA VAL A 270 -4.39 6.82 -15.79
C VAL A 270 -4.26 7.57 -14.46
N PRO A 271 -4.78 7.02 -13.34
CA PRO A 271 -4.58 7.64 -12.03
C PRO A 271 -3.10 7.82 -11.73
N ALA A 272 -2.70 9.01 -11.29
CA ALA A 272 -1.30 9.39 -11.08
C ALA A 272 -0.62 8.40 -10.11
N VAL A 273 -1.33 8.01 -9.05
CA VAL A 273 -0.88 7.07 -8.02
C VAL A 273 -0.57 5.66 -8.54
N THR A 274 -0.97 5.30 -9.76
CA THR A 274 -0.60 4.00 -10.36
C THR A 274 0.74 4.03 -11.08
N THR A 275 1.35 5.21 -11.21
CA THR A 275 2.66 5.41 -11.83
C THR A 275 3.77 5.49 -10.79
N ARG A 276 5.02 5.23 -11.19
CA ARG A 276 6.20 5.39 -10.30
C ARG A 276 6.31 6.82 -9.75
N ASP A 277 6.12 7.83 -10.59
CA ASP A 277 6.22 9.23 -10.18
C ASP A 277 5.10 9.63 -9.20
N GLY A 278 3.88 9.12 -9.41
CA GLY A 278 2.79 9.33 -8.46
C GLY A 278 2.95 8.54 -7.16
N GLN A 279 3.51 7.32 -7.19
CA GLN A 279 3.89 6.58 -5.97
C GLN A 279 4.98 7.30 -5.18
N THR A 280 5.89 8.00 -5.86
CA THR A 280 6.92 8.84 -5.24
C THR A 280 6.28 10.00 -4.48
N ALA A 281 5.34 10.71 -5.11
CA ALA A 281 4.54 11.75 -4.45
C ALA A 281 3.66 11.18 -3.30
N ALA A 282 3.05 10.01 -3.50
CA ALA A 282 2.22 9.37 -2.48
C ALA A 282 3.00 8.88 -1.26
N ALA A 283 4.25 8.41 -1.43
CA ALA A 283 5.12 8.06 -0.32
C ALA A 283 5.48 9.29 0.54
N LEU A 284 5.65 10.46 -0.09
CA LEU A 284 5.86 11.70 0.63
C LEU A 284 4.58 12.17 1.35
N ALA A 285 3.43 12.11 0.68
CA ALA A 285 2.12 12.40 1.27
C ALA A 285 1.84 11.54 2.52
N ASP A 286 2.18 10.26 2.47
CA ASP A 286 1.98 9.33 3.59
C ASP A 286 2.75 9.78 4.86
N ILE A 287 3.98 10.29 4.70
CA ILE A 287 4.75 10.87 5.80
C ILE A 287 4.13 12.17 6.29
N ILE A 288 3.77 13.07 5.38
CA ILE A 288 3.24 14.39 5.72
C ILE A 288 1.90 14.29 6.44
N VAL A 289 1.00 13.40 6.00
CA VAL A 289 -0.35 13.25 6.55
C VAL A 289 -0.38 12.34 7.78
N ARG A 290 0.41 11.26 7.80
CA ARG A 290 0.35 10.21 8.85
C ARG A 290 1.55 10.20 9.80
N GLY A 291 2.46 11.16 9.65
CA GLY A 291 3.66 11.32 10.46
C GLY A 291 4.84 10.47 10.00
N LEU A 292 6.01 10.79 10.52
CA LEU A 292 7.24 10.05 10.29
C LEU A 292 7.15 8.63 10.86
N SER A 293 7.77 7.68 10.16
CA SER A 293 8.10 6.37 10.69
C SER A 293 9.26 5.79 9.90
N HIS A 294 9.92 4.78 10.46
CA HIS A 294 10.93 4.00 9.77
C HIS A 294 10.43 3.43 8.44
N SER A 295 9.26 2.77 8.44
CA SER A 295 8.70 2.12 7.26
C SER A 295 8.35 3.11 6.15
N ARG A 296 7.80 4.28 6.52
CA ARG A 296 7.48 5.35 5.57
C ARG A 296 8.74 6.02 5.01
N LEU A 297 9.75 6.29 5.84
CA LEU A 297 11.02 6.83 5.36
C LEU A 297 11.72 5.85 4.41
N ARG A 298 11.75 4.56 4.73
CA ARG A 298 12.30 3.53 3.84
C ARG A 298 11.56 3.49 2.50
N ARG A 299 10.23 3.57 2.51
CA ARG A 299 9.42 3.65 1.28
C ARG A 299 9.76 4.89 0.46
N LEU A 300 9.84 6.07 1.09
CA LEU A 300 10.22 7.31 0.41
C LEU A 300 11.64 7.23 -0.16
N ALA A 301 12.62 6.80 0.65
CA ALA A 301 14.01 6.68 0.23
C ALA A 301 14.20 5.70 -0.93
N ALA A 302 13.43 4.60 -0.97
CA ALA A 302 13.47 3.66 -2.10
C ALA A 302 13.02 4.30 -3.43
N LEU A 303 12.12 5.29 -3.38
CA LEU A 303 11.57 5.98 -4.56
C LEU A 303 12.33 7.28 -4.90
N CYS A 304 12.91 7.95 -3.91
CA CYS A 304 13.55 9.27 -4.01
C CYS A 304 15.08 9.26 -3.80
N ARG A 305 15.80 8.17 -4.15
CA ARG A 305 17.26 8.07 -3.88
C ARG A 305 18.07 9.27 -4.40
N ASP A 306 17.70 9.80 -5.56
CA ASP A 306 18.41 10.92 -6.21
C ASP A 306 17.91 12.31 -5.78
N SER A 307 17.03 12.39 -4.78
CA SER A 307 16.53 13.66 -4.22
C SER A 307 17.65 14.39 -3.47
N ALA A 308 17.63 15.73 -3.46
CA ALA A 308 18.72 16.50 -2.85
C ALA A 308 18.96 16.16 -1.34
N PRO A 309 17.92 15.97 -0.51
CA PRO A 309 18.10 15.61 0.90
C PRO A 309 18.72 14.22 1.13
N LEU A 310 18.63 13.31 0.15
CA LEU A 310 19.09 11.92 0.28
C LEU A 310 20.29 11.58 -0.62
N ALA A 311 20.60 12.44 -1.60
CA ALA A 311 21.61 12.17 -2.62
C ALA A 311 23.05 12.09 -2.06
N ALA A 312 23.31 12.73 -0.92
CA ALA A 312 24.61 12.66 -0.25
C ALA A 312 24.79 11.37 0.57
N LEU A 313 23.72 10.59 0.80
CA LEU A 313 23.79 9.35 1.58
C LEU A 313 24.36 8.20 0.75
N PRO A 314 25.24 7.36 1.31
CA PRO A 314 25.91 6.30 0.56
C PRO A 314 24.94 5.14 0.18
N PRO A 315 25.23 4.40 -0.89
CA PRO A 315 24.45 3.20 -1.23
C PRO A 315 24.36 2.21 -0.06
N GLY A 316 23.13 1.79 0.26
CA GLY A 316 22.89 0.88 1.39
C GLY A 316 22.92 1.53 2.77
N TRP A 317 22.89 2.87 2.87
CA TRP A 317 22.80 3.60 4.14
C TRP A 317 21.62 3.14 5.00
N MET A 318 20.50 2.68 4.40
CA MET A 318 19.32 2.21 5.14
C MET A 318 19.59 1.06 6.12
N ARG A 319 20.78 0.43 6.06
CA ARG A 319 21.25 -0.56 7.05
C ARG A 319 21.43 0.05 8.46
N VAL A 320 21.72 1.36 8.56
CA VAL A 320 21.89 2.06 9.85
C VAL A 320 20.58 2.25 10.58
N LEU A 321 19.45 2.11 9.87
CA LEU A 321 18.13 2.16 10.46
C LEU A 321 17.79 0.79 11.07
N PRO A 322 17.59 0.70 12.41
CA PRO A 322 17.22 -0.56 13.06
C PRO A 322 15.97 -1.16 12.42
N SER A 323 15.89 -2.47 12.24
CA SER A 323 14.70 -3.10 11.65
C SER A 323 13.45 -2.97 12.53
N ASP A 324 13.65 -2.79 13.84
CA ASP A 324 12.62 -2.99 14.86
C ASP A 324 12.24 -1.66 15.55
N ALA A 325 12.92 -0.55 15.22
CA ALA A 325 12.62 0.76 15.79
C ALA A 325 11.52 1.47 14.98
N PRO A 326 10.43 1.97 15.61
CA PRO A 326 9.32 2.62 14.90
C PRO A 326 9.75 3.96 14.31
N LEU A 327 10.64 4.67 15.01
CA LEU A 327 11.13 6.01 14.69
C LEU A 327 9.98 6.96 14.32
N SER A 328 8.94 6.99 15.18
CA SER A 328 7.71 7.75 14.95
C SER A 328 7.77 9.20 15.45
N THR A 329 8.76 9.53 16.29
CA THR A 329 8.93 10.87 16.88
C THR A 329 10.29 11.47 16.53
N PRO A 330 10.41 12.81 16.44
CA PRO A 330 11.70 13.48 16.23
C PRO A 330 12.73 13.16 17.33
N SER A 331 12.28 12.94 18.57
CA SER A 331 13.18 12.58 19.68
C SER A 331 13.84 11.22 19.45
N ALA A 332 13.07 10.21 19.02
CA ALA A 332 13.60 8.88 18.72
C ALA A 332 14.62 8.93 17.56
N TRP A 333 14.34 9.75 16.54
CA TRP A 333 15.30 10.01 15.46
C TRP A 333 16.58 10.66 15.97
N ASN A 334 16.47 11.69 16.82
CA ASN A 334 17.64 12.39 17.35
C ASN A 334 18.52 11.48 18.22
N GLN A 335 17.91 10.64 19.05
CA GLN A 335 18.63 9.67 19.87
C GLN A 335 19.36 8.62 19.02
N LEU A 336 18.70 8.05 18.00
CA LEU A 336 19.33 7.14 17.07
C LEU A 336 20.53 7.81 16.37
N LEU A 337 20.31 8.98 15.78
CA LEU A 337 21.33 9.70 15.02
C LEU A 337 22.49 10.21 15.88
N ALA A 338 22.30 10.41 17.18
CA ALA A 338 23.36 10.80 18.10
C ALA A 338 24.31 9.64 18.48
N ARG A 339 23.86 8.39 18.31
CA ARG A 339 24.64 7.19 18.65
C ARG A 339 25.45 6.63 17.48
N LEU A 340 25.14 7.02 16.24
CA LEU A 340 25.84 6.54 15.05
C LEU A 340 27.27 7.07 14.98
N ALA A 341 28.22 6.17 14.73
CA ALA A 341 29.62 6.45 14.48
C ALA A 341 29.95 6.29 12.98
N PRO A 342 31.08 6.81 12.49
CA PRO A 342 31.47 6.66 11.09
C PRO A 342 31.49 5.20 10.60
N ASP A 343 31.91 4.26 11.45
CA ASP A 343 32.01 2.83 11.12
C ASP A 343 30.65 2.13 10.93
N ASP A 344 29.55 2.74 11.40
CA ASP A 344 28.19 2.22 11.16
C ASP A 344 27.76 2.44 9.70
N TRP A 345 28.37 3.42 9.02
CA TRP A 345 28.01 3.81 7.67
C TRP A 345 28.73 2.95 6.63
N PRO A 346 28.08 2.67 5.47
CA PRO A 346 28.66 1.92 4.37
C PRO A 346 30.06 2.30 3.91
N ASP A 347 30.38 3.59 3.98
CA ASP A 347 31.57 4.24 3.44
C ASP A 347 32.52 4.73 4.54
N GLY A 348 32.22 4.47 5.82
CA GLY A 348 33.03 4.91 6.95
C GLY A 348 32.98 6.42 7.22
N ILE A 349 31.98 7.14 6.68
CA ILE A 349 31.81 8.59 6.85
C ILE A 349 30.55 8.86 7.65
N ASP A 350 30.61 9.77 8.63
CA ASP A 350 29.42 10.18 9.38
C ASP A 350 28.46 11.03 8.52
N HIS A 351 27.32 10.45 8.19
CA HIS A 351 26.22 11.11 7.47
C HIS A 351 25.02 11.44 8.36
N ALA A 352 25.12 11.29 9.69
CA ALA A 352 24.04 11.57 10.63
C ALA A 352 23.50 13.02 10.52
N PRO A 353 24.33 14.07 10.32
CA PRO A 353 23.82 15.44 10.13
C PRO A 353 22.94 15.60 8.89
N VAL A 354 23.29 14.92 7.79
CA VAL A 354 22.51 14.97 6.53
C VAL A 354 21.15 14.30 6.73
N LEU A 355 21.15 13.11 7.33
CA LEU A 355 19.91 12.38 7.60
C LEU A 355 19.03 13.13 8.61
N ARG A 356 19.61 13.78 9.63
CA ARG A 356 18.89 14.62 10.60
C ARG A 356 18.14 15.77 9.90
N ALA A 357 18.82 16.52 9.05
CA ALA A 357 18.21 17.64 8.31
C ALA A 357 17.04 17.18 7.43
N ALA A 358 17.17 16.01 6.79
CA ALA A 358 16.08 15.43 5.99
C ALA A 358 14.88 15.02 6.85
N VAL A 359 15.11 14.41 8.02
CA VAL A 359 14.06 14.01 8.97
C VAL A 359 13.36 15.25 9.56
N ASP A 360 14.10 16.26 9.99
CA ASP A 360 13.55 17.49 10.57
C ASP A 360 12.61 18.20 9.59
N LEU A 361 13.02 18.29 8.31
CA LEU A 361 12.18 18.86 7.25
C LEU A 361 10.87 18.09 7.07
N LEU A 362 10.92 16.75 7.07
CA LEU A 362 9.73 15.91 6.97
C LEU A 362 8.82 16.01 8.22
N ALA A 363 9.40 16.27 9.39
CA ALA A 363 8.66 16.37 10.65
C ALA A 363 7.77 17.61 10.74
N MET A 364 8.00 18.62 9.89
CA MET A 364 7.18 19.84 9.83
C MET A 364 5.74 19.59 9.35
N GLY A 365 5.47 18.44 8.72
CA GLY A 365 4.11 18.00 8.41
C GLY A 365 3.40 18.83 7.32
N PRO A 366 2.05 18.87 7.32
CA PRO A 366 1.25 19.46 6.24
C PRO A 366 1.49 20.95 5.99
N ASP A 367 1.80 21.72 7.03
CA ASP A 367 2.01 23.18 6.93
C ASP A 367 3.22 23.53 6.04
N ALA A 368 4.19 22.62 5.96
CA ALA A 368 5.39 22.75 5.14
C ALA A 368 5.33 21.96 3.82
N ALA A 369 4.17 21.39 3.44
CA ALA A 369 4.06 20.47 2.31
C ALA A 369 4.63 21.01 0.98
N ARG A 370 4.54 22.32 0.74
CA ARG A 370 5.13 22.95 -0.45
C ARG A 370 6.66 22.89 -0.43
N GLU A 371 7.28 23.30 0.67
CA GLU A 371 8.74 23.29 0.84
C GLU A 371 9.29 21.86 0.80
N ILE A 372 8.66 20.95 1.54
CA ILE A 372 9.04 19.53 1.58
C ILE A 372 8.97 18.92 0.16
N GLY A 373 7.88 19.19 -0.57
CA GLY A 373 7.71 18.72 -1.95
C GLY A 373 8.81 19.19 -2.88
N GLU A 374 9.20 20.47 -2.81
CA GLU A 374 10.27 21.05 -3.64
C GLU A 374 11.66 20.50 -3.29
N ALA A 375 11.90 20.13 -2.04
CA ALA A 375 13.15 19.52 -1.61
C ALA A 375 13.28 18.05 -2.08
N PHE A 376 12.23 17.25 -1.89
CA PHE A 376 12.28 15.80 -2.10
C PHE A 376 11.91 15.34 -3.52
N LEU A 377 11.03 16.06 -4.23
CA LEU A 377 10.49 15.63 -5.52
C LEU A 377 11.14 16.40 -6.68
N LYS A 378 11.27 15.72 -7.84
CA LYS A 378 11.81 16.29 -9.07
C LYS A 378 10.94 15.93 -10.27
N GLY A 379 11.09 16.68 -11.36
CA GLY A 379 10.45 16.39 -12.65
C GLY A 379 8.93 16.19 -12.55
N ARG A 380 8.45 15.06 -13.06
CA ARG A 380 7.02 14.74 -13.12
C ARG A 380 6.40 14.51 -11.74
N ALA A 381 7.13 13.92 -10.79
CA ALA A 381 6.65 13.76 -9.41
C ALA A 381 6.38 15.11 -8.73
N LEU A 382 7.27 16.09 -8.91
CA LEU A 382 7.06 17.46 -8.40
C LEU A 382 5.87 18.15 -9.08
N SER A 383 5.67 17.94 -10.39
CA SER A 383 4.50 18.47 -11.10
C SER A 383 3.19 17.87 -10.57
N ILE A 384 3.16 16.58 -10.27
CA ILE A 384 2.00 15.91 -9.63
C ILE A 384 1.73 16.55 -8.27
N TRP A 385 2.77 16.70 -7.45
CA TRP A 385 2.68 17.27 -6.11
C TRP A 385 2.08 18.68 -6.11
N ARG A 386 2.60 19.56 -6.98
CA ARG A 386 2.09 20.93 -7.13
C ARG A 386 0.61 20.93 -7.54
N LYS A 387 0.22 20.09 -8.50
CA LYS A 387 -1.19 19.95 -8.91
C LYS A 387 -2.08 19.44 -7.77
N ALA A 388 -1.57 18.55 -6.93
CA ALA A 388 -2.30 18.01 -5.80
C ALA A 388 -2.55 19.07 -4.72
N LEU A 389 -1.55 19.91 -4.44
CA LEU A 389 -1.67 21.04 -3.51
C LEU A 389 -2.59 22.16 -4.03
N LEU A 390 -2.73 22.31 -5.35
CA LEU A 390 -3.69 23.24 -5.96
C LEU A 390 -5.12 22.70 -5.93
N ALA A 391 -5.28 21.38 -5.91
CA ALA A 391 -6.59 20.73 -5.91
C ALA A 391 -7.25 20.69 -4.52
N GLY A 392 -6.51 20.91 -3.44
CA GLY A 392 -7.05 20.89 -2.07
C GLY A 392 -5.98 21.15 -1.00
N PRO A 393 -6.38 21.21 0.29
CA PRO A 393 -5.47 21.52 1.39
C PRO A 393 -4.39 20.45 1.56
N ALA A 394 -3.21 20.84 2.05
CA ALA A 394 -2.08 19.95 2.26
C ALA A 394 -2.38 18.76 3.17
N GLY A 395 -3.25 18.94 4.18
CA GLY A 395 -3.68 17.86 5.08
C GLY A 395 -4.52 16.76 4.41
N ALA A 396 -5.02 16.98 3.19
CA ALA A 396 -5.78 16.01 2.39
C ALA A 396 -5.07 15.66 1.06
N ILE A 397 -3.74 15.84 1.01
CA ILE A 397 -2.97 15.65 -0.23
C ILE A 397 -3.00 14.21 -0.75
N ASP A 398 -3.17 13.23 0.14
CA ASP A 398 -3.35 11.83 -0.26
C ASP A 398 -4.59 11.63 -1.14
N SER A 399 -5.71 12.26 -0.73
CA SER A 399 -6.98 12.24 -1.44
C SER A 399 -6.92 13.01 -2.75
N THR A 400 -6.24 14.17 -2.77
CA THR A 400 -6.10 14.95 -4.01
C THR A 400 -5.20 14.24 -5.02
N LEU A 401 -4.11 13.61 -4.58
CA LEU A 401 -3.23 12.78 -5.42
C LEU A 401 -3.98 11.62 -6.08
N GLU A 402 -4.87 10.96 -5.36
CA GLU A 402 -5.69 9.85 -5.86
C GLU A 402 -6.58 10.28 -7.04
N SER A 403 -7.11 11.50 -7.00
CA SER A 403 -7.98 12.05 -8.05
C SER A 403 -7.25 12.48 -9.33
N LEU A 404 -5.93 12.72 -9.26
CA LEU A 404 -5.17 13.22 -10.40
C LEU A 404 -4.98 12.13 -11.46
N LYS A 405 -5.11 12.51 -12.73
CA LYS A 405 -4.81 11.65 -13.87
C LYS A 405 -3.62 12.14 -14.67
N GLN A 406 -3.01 11.21 -15.38
CA GLN A 406 -1.79 11.39 -16.15
C GLN A 406 -1.82 10.66 -17.48
N ASP A 407 -1.07 11.15 -18.46
CA ASP A 407 -0.89 10.47 -19.74
C ASP A 407 -0.16 9.13 -19.53
N ASP A 408 -0.65 8.09 -20.21
CA ASP A 408 -0.18 6.70 -20.06
C ASP A 408 0.97 6.33 -21.01
N GLY A 409 1.48 7.30 -21.78
CA GLY A 409 2.60 7.16 -22.71
C GLY A 409 2.24 6.50 -24.03
N LEU A 410 0.98 6.12 -24.26
CA LEU A 410 0.54 5.49 -25.51
C LEU A 410 -0.10 6.51 -26.46
N GLU A 411 -0.11 6.18 -27.75
CA GLU A 411 -0.76 6.99 -28.78
C GLU A 411 -1.99 6.28 -29.33
N ALA A 412 -3.15 6.94 -29.20
CA ALA A 412 -4.44 6.35 -29.53
C ALA A 412 -4.58 5.89 -31.00
N SER A 413 -3.83 6.52 -31.91
CA SER A 413 -3.90 6.25 -33.35
C SER A 413 -3.20 4.96 -33.81
N VAL A 414 -2.54 4.26 -32.88
CA VAL A 414 -1.84 2.99 -33.13
C VAL A 414 -2.16 1.91 -32.10
N SER A 415 -2.99 2.23 -31.11
CA SER A 415 -3.29 1.39 -29.95
C SER A 415 -4.78 1.10 -29.84
N VAL A 416 -5.14 0.03 -29.11
CA VAL A 416 -6.54 -0.18 -28.71
C VAL A 416 -6.90 0.90 -27.71
N ALA A 417 -8.05 1.55 -27.88
CA ALA A 417 -8.37 2.71 -27.08
C ALA A 417 -9.49 2.44 -26.06
N TRP A 418 -9.20 2.67 -24.78
CA TRP A 418 -10.15 2.73 -23.68
C TRP A 418 -10.51 4.19 -23.39
N MET A 419 -11.78 4.55 -23.51
CA MET A 419 -12.18 5.96 -23.50
C MET A 419 -13.60 6.20 -22.97
N PRO A 420 -13.92 7.44 -22.56
CA PRO A 420 -15.31 7.84 -22.35
C PRO A 420 -16.12 7.71 -23.64
N ALA A 421 -17.41 7.39 -23.53
CA ALA A 421 -18.33 7.31 -24.67
C ALA A 421 -18.34 8.59 -25.52
N SER A 422 -18.23 9.76 -24.89
CA SER A 422 -18.15 11.06 -25.57
C SER A 422 -16.92 11.19 -26.48
N ALA A 423 -15.77 10.60 -26.09
CA ALA A 423 -14.58 10.59 -26.93
C ALA A 423 -14.73 9.66 -28.14
N LEU A 424 -15.42 8.52 -27.97
CA LEU A 424 -15.71 7.60 -29.07
C LEU A 424 -16.73 8.18 -30.05
N ALA A 425 -17.76 8.87 -29.56
CA ALA A 425 -18.74 9.56 -30.39
C ALA A 425 -18.09 10.65 -31.28
N ALA A 426 -17.09 11.36 -30.73
CA ALA A 426 -16.33 12.37 -31.44
C ALA A 426 -15.30 11.77 -32.42
N SER A 427 -14.71 10.62 -32.10
CA SER A 427 -13.73 9.92 -32.93
C SER A 427 -14.09 8.43 -33.09
N PRO A 428 -15.04 8.11 -33.98
CA PRO A 428 -15.56 6.75 -34.15
C PRO A 428 -14.49 5.74 -34.55
N ARG A 429 -14.67 4.49 -34.12
CA ARG A 429 -13.84 3.34 -34.50
C ARG A 429 -14.67 2.32 -35.27
N ARG A 430 -13.99 1.42 -35.98
CA ARG A 430 -14.66 0.39 -36.79
C ARG A 430 -15.27 -0.72 -35.93
N PHE A 431 -14.63 -1.03 -34.80
CA PHE A 431 -15.09 -2.00 -33.80
C PHE A 431 -15.21 -1.32 -32.44
N ALA A 432 -16.40 -1.37 -31.84
CA ALA A 432 -16.66 -0.76 -30.54
C ALA A 432 -17.27 -1.76 -29.56
N ARG A 433 -16.84 -1.71 -28.30
CA ARG A 433 -17.50 -2.41 -27.20
C ARG A 433 -17.89 -1.41 -26.11
N LEU A 434 -19.19 -1.30 -25.88
CA LEU A 434 -19.78 -0.44 -24.87
C LEU A 434 -20.05 -1.26 -23.61
N ILE A 435 -19.41 -0.90 -22.50
CA ILE A 435 -19.48 -1.66 -21.25
C ILE A 435 -20.17 -0.86 -20.14
N GLY A 436 -20.69 -1.58 -19.14
CA GLY A 436 -21.38 -0.97 -18.00
C GLY A 436 -22.76 -0.39 -18.36
N LEU A 437 -23.46 -0.99 -19.31
CA LEU A 437 -24.85 -0.64 -19.67
C LEU A 437 -25.84 -1.14 -18.60
N ASN A 438 -25.66 -0.63 -17.39
CA ASN A 438 -26.48 -0.88 -16.22
C ASN A 438 -27.45 0.26 -15.95
N SER A 439 -28.58 -0.05 -15.30
CA SER A 439 -29.51 0.97 -14.79
C SER A 439 -28.77 1.96 -13.91
N SER A 440 -29.16 3.24 -13.97
CA SER A 440 -28.56 4.41 -13.30
C SER A 440 -27.08 4.71 -13.55
N ARG A 441 -26.35 3.84 -14.27
CA ARG A 441 -24.94 4.09 -14.68
C ARG A 441 -24.83 4.64 -16.10
N TRP A 442 -25.61 4.11 -17.02
CA TRP A 442 -25.67 4.61 -18.40
C TRP A 442 -27.11 4.57 -18.91
N PRO A 443 -27.75 5.72 -19.17
CA PRO A 443 -27.25 7.08 -18.95
C PRO A 443 -27.13 7.42 -17.46
N ARG A 444 -26.17 8.27 -17.14
CA ARG A 444 -25.94 8.78 -15.79
C ARG A 444 -27.11 9.65 -15.33
N GLY A 445 -27.36 9.67 -14.02
CA GLY A 445 -28.41 10.49 -13.42
C GLY A 445 -28.16 11.99 -13.58
N ILE A 446 -29.23 12.78 -13.55
CA ILE A 446 -29.15 14.23 -13.41
C ILE A 446 -29.10 14.53 -11.91
N ALA A 447 -28.20 15.42 -11.49
CA ALA A 447 -28.11 15.90 -10.12
C ALA A 447 -28.27 17.43 -10.12
N GLU A 448 -28.92 17.97 -9.09
CA GLU A 448 -28.96 19.41 -8.86
C GLU A 448 -27.56 19.98 -8.64
N ASP A 449 -27.38 21.26 -8.93
CA ASP A 449 -26.14 21.94 -8.62
C ASP A 449 -25.94 22.09 -7.11
N ARG A 450 -24.68 21.97 -6.67
CA ARG A 450 -24.34 21.96 -5.24
C ARG A 450 -24.57 23.32 -4.58
N LEU A 451 -24.46 24.41 -5.34
CA LEU A 451 -24.62 25.77 -4.81
C LEU A 451 -25.91 26.42 -5.32
N ILE A 452 -26.33 26.18 -6.57
CA ILE A 452 -27.57 26.74 -7.15
C ILE A 452 -28.63 25.65 -7.32
N PRO A 453 -29.47 25.37 -6.30
CA PRO A 453 -30.54 24.39 -6.41
C PRO A 453 -31.63 24.78 -7.42
N ASP A 454 -32.43 23.80 -7.82
CA ASP A 454 -33.44 23.91 -8.89
C ASP A 454 -34.48 25.02 -8.68
N HIS A 455 -34.83 25.30 -7.42
CA HIS A 455 -35.80 26.33 -7.06
C HIS A 455 -35.27 27.78 -7.20
N ILE A 456 -33.96 27.97 -7.37
CA ILE A 456 -33.35 29.29 -7.60
C ILE A 456 -33.17 29.53 -9.10
N ILE A 457 -32.50 28.60 -9.79
CA ILE A 457 -32.44 28.56 -11.24
C ILE A 457 -32.84 27.14 -11.66
N PRO A 458 -33.88 26.97 -12.51
CA PRO A 458 -34.27 25.66 -12.99
C PRO A 458 -33.07 24.89 -13.57
N THR A 459 -32.95 23.61 -13.24
CA THR A 459 -31.81 22.77 -13.62
C THR A 459 -31.61 22.74 -15.13
N GLY A 460 -32.70 22.73 -15.92
CA GLY A 460 -32.65 22.78 -17.38
C GLY A 460 -32.17 24.12 -17.95
N GLU A 461 -32.22 25.20 -17.18
CA GLU A 461 -31.66 26.50 -17.55
C GLU A 461 -30.18 26.60 -17.15
N LEU A 462 -29.82 26.15 -15.94
CA LEU A 462 -28.44 26.17 -15.45
C LEU A 462 -27.53 25.15 -16.15
N ASP A 463 -28.06 23.97 -16.47
CA ASP A 463 -27.39 22.92 -17.23
C ASP A 463 -28.22 22.51 -18.46
N PRO A 464 -28.20 23.32 -19.54
CA PRO A 464 -29.00 23.11 -20.73
C PRO A 464 -28.54 21.90 -21.58
N LEU A 465 -27.41 21.30 -21.24
CA LEU A 465 -26.85 20.12 -21.91
C LEU A 465 -26.52 19.04 -20.85
N PRO A 466 -27.53 18.53 -20.12
CA PRO A 466 -27.29 17.68 -18.96
C PRO A 466 -26.67 16.34 -19.39
N VAL A 467 -25.87 15.77 -18.48
CA VAL A 467 -25.08 14.57 -18.74
C VAL A 467 -25.91 13.38 -19.23
N ASN A 468 -27.16 13.22 -18.75
CA ASN A 468 -28.05 12.14 -19.18
C ASN A 468 -28.37 12.20 -20.69
N PHE A 469 -28.65 13.40 -21.20
CA PHE A 469 -28.95 13.60 -22.61
C PHE A 469 -27.69 13.50 -23.47
N ALA A 470 -26.55 13.95 -22.95
CA ALA A 470 -25.25 13.72 -23.59
C ALA A 470 -24.97 12.22 -23.74
N ASP A 471 -25.14 11.43 -22.68
CA ASP A 471 -24.90 9.97 -22.69
C ASP A 471 -25.78 9.22 -23.70
N ARG A 472 -27.05 9.63 -23.83
CA ARG A 472 -27.99 9.07 -24.82
C ARG A 472 -27.55 9.42 -26.25
N ARG A 473 -27.20 10.69 -26.48
CA ARG A 473 -26.76 11.17 -27.79
C ARG A 473 -25.43 10.56 -28.21
N ASP A 474 -24.50 10.39 -27.27
CA ASP A 474 -23.22 9.73 -27.52
C ASP A 474 -23.45 8.26 -27.86
N PHE A 475 -24.33 7.55 -27.13
CA PHE A 475 -24.72 6.18 -27.43
C PHE A 475 -25.29 6.06 -28.86
N ASP A 476 -26.28 6.88 -29.21
CA ASP A 476 -26.89 6.86 -30.55
C ASP A 476 -25.87 7.21 -31.65
N THR A 477 -24.98 8.18 -31.37
CA THR A 477 -23.91 8.57 -32.30
C THR A 477 -22.92 7.43 -32.54
N ILE A 478 -22.51 6.72 -31.50
CA ILE A 478 -21.57 5.59 -31.63
C ILE A 478 -22.20 4.51 -32.52
N LEU A 479 -23.47 4.18 -32.32
CA LEU A 479 -24.17 3.19 -33.14
C LEU A 479 -24.28 3.61 -34.61
N ALA A 480 -24.53 4.90 -34.86
CA ALA A 480 -24.67 5.43 -36.21
C ALA A 480 -23.34 5.63 -36.96
N THR A 481 -22.19 5.58 -36.25
CA THR A 481 -20.86 5.89 -36.81
C THR A 481 -19.85 4.76 -36.72
N THR A 482 -20.16 3.67 -36.01
CA THR A 482 -19.29 2.49 -35.92
C THR A 482 -19.40 1.66 -37.20
N GLY A 483 -18.30 1.46 -37.90
CA GLY A 483 -18.33 0.90 -39.26
C GLY A 483 -18.48 -0.62 -39.38
N SER A 484 -18.39 -1.43 -38.31
CA SER A 484 -18.48 -2.90 -38.44
C SER A 484 -19.19 -3.62 -37.30
N GLU A 485 -18.75 -3.49 -36.05
CA GLU A 485 -19.39 -4.21 -34.93
C GLU A 485 -19.53 -3.31 -33.69
N VAL A 486 -20.69 -3.39 -33.04
CA VAL A 486 -20.89 -2.86 -31.68
C VAL A 486 -21.32 -3.98 -30.73
N VAL A 487 -20.54 -4.15 -29.66
CA VAL A 487 -20.89 -5.06 -28.56
C VAL A 487 -21.45 -4.25 -27.39
N LEU A 488 -22.71 -4.48 -27.04
CA LEU A 488 -23.38 -3.88 -25.90
C LEU A 488 -23.27 -4.82 -24.71
N SER A 489 -22.58 -4.40 -23.65
CA SER A 489 -22.22 -5.25 -22.52
C SER A 489 -22.64 -4.64 -21.19
N ARG A 490 -23.02 -5.51 -20.25
CA ARG A 490 -23.31 -5.12 -18.86
C ARG A 490 -22.96 -6.20 -17.84
N ALA A 491 -22.72 -5.77 -16.61
CA ALA A 491 -22.56 -6.64 -15.46
C ALA A 491 -23.92 -7.01 -14.85
N ARG A 492 -24.06 -8.26 -14.37
CA ARG A 492 -25.26 -8.72 -13.64
C ARG A 492 -25.19 -8.41 -12.15
N ARG A 493 -23.98 -8.35 -11.57
CA ARG A 493 -23.76 -8.07 -10.16
C ARG A 493 -22.61 -7.08 -9.93
N ASP A 494 -22.66 -6.36 -8.83
CA ASP A 494 -21.52 -5.56 -8.34
C ASP A 494 -20.50 -6.43 -7.57
N SER A 495 -19.49 -5.79 -6.98
CA SER A 495 -18.44 -6.44 -6.18
C SER A 495 -18.98 -7.15 -4.94
N ASP A 496 -20.07 -6.63 -4.36
CA ASP A 496 -20.72 -7.19 -3.16
C ASP A 496 -21.73 -8.29 -3.52
N GLY A 497 -21.89 -8.57 -4.82
CA GLY A 497 -22.82 -9.56 -5.33
C GLY A 497 -24.26 -9.07 -5.42
N ARG A 498 -24.56 -7.78 -5.26
CA ARG A 498 -25.93 -7.24 -5.45
C ARG A 498 -26.29 -7.25 -6.92
N LEU A 499 -27.57 -7.49 -7.22
CA LEU A 499 -28.07 -7.48 -8.59
C LEU A 499 -28.04 -6.06 -9.17
N LEU A 500 -27.45 -5.91 -10.35
CA LEU A 500 -27.49 -4.67 -11.10
C LEU A 500 -28.67 -4.70 -12.10
N GLY A 501 -29.34 -3.56 -12.29
CA GLY A 501 -30.42 -3.42 -13.27
C GLY A 501 -29.91 -3.29 -14.71
N ARG A 502 -30.77 -3.57 -15.70
CA ARG A 502 -30.50 -3.36 -17.13
C ARG A 502 -30.63 -1.88 -17.48
N SER A 503 -29.73 -1.34 -18.29
CA SER A 503 -29.85 0.03 -18.80
C SER A 503 -31.12 0.20 -19.66
N PRO A 504 -31.80 1.36 -19.58
CA PRO A 504 -32.90 1.69 -20.49
C PRO A 504 -32.45 1.81 -21.96
N LEU A 505 -31.17 2.06 -22.24
CA LEU A 505 -30.62 2.10 -23.60
C LEU A 505 -30.70 0.75 -24.30
N LEU A 506 -30.74 -0.33 -23.52
CA LEU A 506 -30.83 -1.68 -24.06
C LEU A 506 -32.27 -2.08 -24.44
N ALA A 507 -33.29 -1.25 -24.20
CA ALA A 507 -34.69 -1.63 -24.37
C ALA A 507 -35.06 -2.04 -25.81
N PHE A 508 -34.39 -1.44 -26.81
CA PHE A 508 -34.62 -1.71 -28.24
C PHE A 508 -33.69 -2.77 -28.83
N TYR A 509 -32.80 -3.34 -28.01
CA TYR A 509 -31.86 -4.38 -28.42
C TYR A 509 -32.31 -5.70 -27.80
N GLY A 510 -32.28 -6.80 -28.58
CA GLY A 510 -32.86 -8.09 -28.23
C GLY A 510 -32.33 -8.73 -26.93
N GLU A 511 -32.66 -10.01 -26.71
CA GLU A 511 -32.16 -10.72 -25.53
C GLU A 511 -30.63 -10.76 -25.49
N GLU A 512 -30.09 -10.57 -24.29
CA GLU A 512 -28.66 -10.53 -24.05
C GLU A 512 -28.08 -11.94 -23.91
N THR A 513 -26.98 -12.21 -24.63
CA THR A 513 -26.27 -13.49 -24.52
C THR A 513 -25.61 -13.58 -23.15
N TYR A 514 -25.94 -14.63 -22.40
CA TYR A 514 -25.37 -14.87 -21.08
C TYR A 514 -23.94 -15.42 -21.17
N LEU A 515 -22.94 -14.63 -20.78
CA LEU A 515 -21.55 -15.08 -20.67
C LEU A 515 -21.35 -15.75 -19.30
N ARG A 516 -20.97 -17.04 -19.33
CA ARG A 516 -20.64 -17.81 -18.12
C ARG A 516 -19.16 -17.68 -17.81
N ARG A 517 -18.82 -17.43 -16.55
CA ARG A 517 -17.44 -17.24 -16.09
C ARG A 517 -16.55 -18.47 -16.29
N ASN A 518 -17.14 -19.66 -16.28
CA ASN A 518 -16.44 -20.94 -16.41
C ASN A 518 -16.33 -21.47 -17.85
N VAL A 519 -16.72 -20.67 -18.85
CA VAL A 519 -16.54 -21.05 -20.26
C VAL A 519 -15.06 -20.97 -20.61
N VAL A 520 -14.58 -22.00 -21.30
CA VAL A 520 -13.24 -21.99 -21.89
C VAL A 520 -13.24 -21.01 -23.06
N PRO A 521 -12.46 -19.91 -23.02
CA PRO A 521 -12.45 -18.95 -24.11
C PRO A 521 -11.71 -19.52 -25.32
N THR A 522 -12.22 -19.22 -26.51
CA THR A 522 -11.50 -19.48 -27.77
C THR A 522 -10.20 -18.70 -27.80
N HIS A 523 -10.27 -17.40 -27.46
CA HIS A 523 -9.12 -16.51 -27.30
C HIS A 523 -9.03 -16.07 -25.85
N ALA A 524 -8.09 -16.63 -25.09
CA ALA A 524 -7.73 -16.11 -23.78
C ALA A 524 -7.00 -14.77 -23.95
N PHE A 525 -7.22 -13.82 -23.04
CA PHE A 525 -6.57 -12.51 -23.16
C PHE A 525 -5.10 -12.54 -22.68
N SER A 526 -4.73 -13.49 -21.82
CA SER A 526 -3.37 -13.70 -21.30
C SER A 526 -3.08 -15.19 -21.08
N GLU A 527 -1.84 -15.52 -20.72
CA GLU A 527 -1.49 -16.87 -20.28
C GLU A 527 -2.20 -17.25 -18.97
N THR A 528 -2.27 -16.33 -18.01
CA THR A 528 -2.97 -16.53 -16.74
C THR A 528 -4.45 -16.87 -16.98
N ASP A 529 -5.12 -16.11 -17.86
CA ASP A 529 -6.50 -16.35 -18.26
C ASP A 529 -6.68 -17.72 -18.95
N ARG A 530 -5.74 -18.10 -19.82
CA ARG A 530 -5.72 -19.40 -20.49
C ARG A 530 -5.65 -20.54 -19.47
N LEU A 531 -4.68 -20.49 -18.57
CA LEU A 531 -4.46 -21.54 -17.57
C LEU A 531 -5.64 -21.65 -16.59
N MET A 532 -6.18 -20.51 -16.15
CA MET A 532 -7.38 -20.49 -15.29
C MET A 532 -8.62 -21.07 -15.97
N ALA A 533 -8.79 -20.84 -17.27
CA ALA A 533 -9.92 -21.35 -18.02
C ALA A 533 -9.71 -22.78 -18.57
N ARG A 534 -8.48 -23.30 -18.59
CA ARG A 534 -8.13 -24.62 -19.13
C ARG A 534 -7.45 -25.50 -18.07
N PRO A 535 -8.23 -26.11 -17.15
CA PRO A 535 -7.69 -26.88 -16.02
C PRO A 535 -6.74 -28.01 -16.42
N ARG A 536 -6.92 -28.62 -17.61
CA ARG A 536 -6.03 -29.68 -18.10
C ARG A 536 -4.63 -29.15 -18.47
N GLU A 537 -4.58 -27.96 -19.07
CA GLU A 537 -3.30 -27.30 -19.38
C GLU A 537 -2.62 -26.86 -18.09
N PHE A 538 -3.35 -26.22 -17.17
CA PHE A 538 -2.83 -25.87 -15.85
C PHE A 538 -2.33 -27.09 -15.07
N ALA A 539 -3.04 -28.22 -15.10
CA ALA A 539 -2.62 -29.44 -14.41
C ALA A 539 -1.31 -30.07 -14.95
N ALA A 540 -0.87 -29.68 -16.14
CA ALA A 540 0.38 -30.10 -16.74
C ALA A 540 1.52 -29.08 -16.55
N ASP A 541 1.22 -27.88 -16.02
CA ASP A 541 2.21 -26.86 -15.71
C ASP A 541 3.19 -27.35 -14.63
N PRO A 542 4.52 -27.15 -14.77
CA PRO A 542 5.51 -27.61 -13.80
C PRO A 542 5.26 -27.11 -12.36
N GLN A 543 4.82 -25.86 -12.20
CA GLN A 543 4.53 -25.28 -10.89
C GLN A 543 3.28 -25.92 -10.28
N ALA A 544 2.23 -26.11 -11.09
CA ALA A 544 1.02 -26.80 -10.66
C ALA A 544 1.28 -28.28 -10.29
N LEU A 545 2.14 -28.97 -11.05
CA LEU A 545 2.56 -30.35 -10.75
C LEU A 545 3.31 -30.41 -9.41
N SER A 546 4.25 -29.48 -9.19
CA SER A 546 5.01 -29.37 -7.94
C SER A 546 4.08 -29.09 -6.75
N ALA A 547 3.20 -28.09 -6.88
CA ALA A 547 2.23 -27.73 -5.84
C ALA A 547 1.27 -28.89 -5.53
N ARG A 548 0.79 -29.60 -6.56
CA ARG A 548 -0.08 -30.78 -6.39
C ARG A 548 0.67 -31.94 -5.74
N SER A 549 1.94 -32.16 -6.08
CA SER A 549 2.76 -33.19 -5.41
C SER A 549 2.92 -32.87 -3.94
N CYS A 550 3.33 -31.64 -3.60
CA CYS A 550 3.47 -31.18 -2.21
C CYS A 550 2.15 -31.34 -1.45
N TRP A 551 1.03 -30.88 -2.01
CA TRP A 551 -0.29 -31.01 -1.40
C TRP A 551 -0.71 -32.48 -1.17
N ARG A 552 -0.43 -33.37 -2.13
CA ARG A 552 -0.70 -34.80 -1.98
C ARG A 552 0.18 -35.41 -0.90
N ASP A 553 1.46 -35.06 -0.88
CA ASP A 553 2.44 -35.61 0.03
C ASP A 553 2.12 -35.18 1.48
N TRP A 554 1.70 -33.95 1.71
CA TRP A 554 1.17 -33.48 3.01
C TRP A 554 -0.08 -34.25 3.49
N ARG A 555 -0.83 -34.87 2.57
CA ARG A 555 -2.00 -35.72 2.86
C ARG A 555 -1.66 -37.20 3.08
N MET A 556 -0.41 -37.61 2.86
CA MET A 556 0.05 -38.96 3.20
C MET A 556 0.42 -39.05 4.69
N ALA A 557 0.30 -40.24 5.28
CA ALA A 557 0.77 -40.51 6.64
C ALA A 557 2.29 -40.65 6.70
N ASP A 558 2.88 -41.27 5.67
CA ASP A 558 4.32 -41.46 5.56
C ASP A 558 5.06 -40.13 5.40
N VAL A 559 6.29 -40.07 5.90
CA VAL A 559 7.20 -38.94 5.69
C VAL A 559 7.73 -38.96 4.25
N THR A 560 7.74 -37.78 3.63
CA THR A 560 8.16 -37.51 2.25
C THR A 560 9.24 -36.42 2.22
N ALA A 561 9.77 -36.12 1.03
CA ALA A 561 10.71 -35.02 0.85
C ALA A 561 10.13 -33.64 1.23
N HIS A 562 8.80 -33.49 1.21
CA HIS A 562 8.11 -32.24 1.57
C HIS A 562 7.91 -32.05 3.09
N ASP A 563 8.34 -33.01 3.90
CA ASP A 563 8.16 -33.00 5.34
C ASP A 563 9.49 -32.77 6.11
N GLY A 564 10.53 -32.28 5.42
CA GLY A 564 11.82 -31.97 6.04
C GLY A 564 12.89 -33.07 5.94
N LEU A 565 12.75 -34.00 4.99
CA LEU A 565 13.84 -34.90 4.63
C LEU A 565 14.86 -34.17 3.75
N VAL A 566 16.10 -34.08 4.24
CA VAL A 566 17.25 -33.59 3.49
C VAL A 566 18.25 -34.72 3.29
N ARG A 567 19.24 -34.54 2.41
CA ARG A 567 20.33 -35.51 2.27
C ARG A 567 21.12 -35.63 3.58
N SER A 568 21.66 -36.82 3.85
CA SER A 568 22.58 -37.04 4.97
C SER A 568 23.83 -36.16 4.82
N ASP A 569 24.41 -35.78 5.97
CA ASP A 569 25.65 -34.99 6.06
C ASP A 569 25.60 -33.69 5.24
N HIS A 570 24.41 -33.08 5.16
CA HIS A 570 24.27 -31.81 4.46
C HIS A 570 25.19 -30.75 5.11
N PRO A 571 26.07 -30.05 4.36
CA PRO A 571 27.06 -29.14 4.95
C PRO A 571 26.46 -28.06 5.86
N LEU A 572 25.32 -27.47 5.45
CA LEU A 572 24.61 -26.50 6.31
C LEU A 572 24.09 -27.12 7.61
N VAL A 573 23.63 -28.38 7.60
CA VAL A 573 23.17 -29.07 8.81
C VAL A 573 24.34 -29.30 9.76
N LEU A 574 25.49 -29.74 9.24
CA LEU A 574 26.70 -29.92 10.03
C LEU A 574 27.16 -28.60 10.65
N ALA A 575 27.21 -27.52 9.86
CA ALA A 575 27.60 -26.20 10.33
C ALA A 575 26.69 -25.67 11.46
N ILE A 576 25.36 -25.82 11.34
CA ILE A 576 24.43 -25.36 12.40
C ILE A 576 24.43 -26.25 13.64
N LEU A 577 24.94 -27.48 13.56
CA LEU A 577 25.13 -28.36 14.72
C LEU A 577 26.45 -28.06 15.43
N GLU A 578 27.49 -27.64 14.70
CA GLU A 578 28.80 -27.27 15.23
C GLU A 578 28.83 -25.88 15.90
N ARG A 579 27.93 -24.97 15.52
CA ARG A 579 27.82 -23.66 16.18
C ARG A 579 27.55 -23.81 17.68
N THR A 580 27.95 -22.80 18.45
CA THR A 580 27.54 -22.66 19.85
C THR A 580 26.02 -22.52 19.96
N GLN A 581 25.40 -23.31 20.82
CA GLN A 581 23.97 -23.42 21.00
C GLN A 581 23.51 -22.72 22.29
N SER A 582 22.32 -22.13 22.27
CA SER A 582 21.62 -21.73 23.49
C SER A 582 20.62 -22.80 23.93
N ALA A 583 20.17 -22.74 25.18
CA ALA A 583 19.11 -23.61 25.69
C ALA A 583 17.85 -23.56 24.81
N SER A 584 17.43 -22.37 24.37
CA SER A 584 16.28 -22.18 23.46
C SER A 584 16.50 -22.84 22.09
N SER A 585 17.73 -22.82 21.57
CA SER A 585 18.04 -23.47 20.30
C SER A 585 18.07 -25.00 20.42
N LEU A 586 18.59 -25.55 21.53
CA LEU A 586 18.56 -26.99 21.80
C LEU A 586 17.13 -27.48 22.05
N LYS A 587 16.29 -26.69 22.74
CA LYS A 587 14.85 -26.93 22.85
C LYS A 587 14.21 -27.02 21.46
N THR A 588 14.54 -26.08 20.58
CA THR A 588 14.01 -26.08 19.21
C THR A 588 14.49 -27.32 18.45
N LEU A 589 15.76 -27.70 18.57
CA LEU A 589 16.29 -28.94 17.98
C LEU A 589 15.54 -30.18 18.45
N LEU A 590 15.22 -30.28 19.74
CA LEU A 590 14.57 -31.45 20.33
C LEU A 590 13.06 -31.50 20.06
N ARG A 591 12.38 -30.35 20.05
CA ARG A 591 10.92 -30.26 19.95
C ARG A 591 10.37 -29.89 18.58
N SER A 592 11.21 -29.34 17.70
CA SER A 592 10.87 -29.05 16.31
C SER A 592 12.14 -29.01 15.44
N PRO A 593 12.74 -30.18 15.13
CA PRO A 593 13.93 -30.28 14.26
C PRO A 593 13.75 -29.54 12.93
N LEU A 594 12.53 -29.56 12.37
CA LEU A 594 12.16 -28.79 11.18
C LEU A 594 12.35 -27.28 11.38
N ASN A 595 11.84 -26.71 12.47
CA ASN A 595 11.99 -25.28 12.75
C ASN A 595 13.44 -24.92 13.11
N PHE A 596 14.20 -25.84 13.71
CA PHE A 596 15.63 -25.64 13.94
C PHE A 596 16.37 -25.46 12.60
N LEU A 597 16.09 -26.32 11.61
CA LEU A 597 16.63 -26.18 10.27
C LEU A 597 16.20 -24.85 9.62
N TRP A 598 14.91 -24.51 9.65
CA TRP A 598 14.42 -23.27 9.05
C TRP A 598 15.05 -22.02 9.67
N ARG A 599 15.13 -21.96 11.00
CA ARG A 599 15.67 -20.81 11.71
C ARG A 599 17.17 -20.66 11.54
N TYR A 600 17.93 -21.74 11.76
CA TYR A 600 19.39 -21.65 11.85
C TYR A 600 20.10 -21.97 10.55
N ALA A 601 19.53 -22.80 9.66
CA ALA A 601 20.11 -23.09 8.36
C ALA A 601 19.58 -22.17 7.25
N LEU A 602 18.27 -21.91 7.20
CA LEU A 602 17.67 -21.05 6.17
C LEU A 602 17.59 -19.57 6.57
N GLY A 603 17.82 -19.25 7.85
CA GLY A 603 17.75 -17.89 8.36
C GLY A 603 16.32 -17.32 8.40
N TRP A 604 15.31 -18.18 8.39
CA TRP A 604 13.91 -17.74 8.41
C TRP A 604 13.55 -17.17 9.77
N LYS A 605 12.81 -16.05 9.74
CA LYS A 605 12.31 -15.34 10.91
C LYS A 605 10.85 -14.98 10.69
N SER A 606 10.08 -14.95 11.77
CA SER A 606 8.72 -14.38 11.71
C SER A 606 8.81 -12.90 11.32
N PRO A 607 7.92 -12.41 10.45
CA PRO A 607 7.81 -10.98 10.20
C PRO A 607 7.48 -10.25 11.51
N GLN A 608 8.33 -9.32 11.93
CA GLN A 608 8.00 -8.46 13.06
C GLN A 608 6.98 -7.40 12.62
N GLY A 609 5.96 -7.15 13.43
CA GLY A 609 4.99 -6.09 13.18
C GLY A 609 5.65 -4.71 13.30
N SER A 610 5.62 -3.90 12.24
CA SER A 610 6.21 -2.56 12.22
C SER A 610 5.33 -1.48 12.90
N THR A 611 4.35 -1.90 13.69
CA THR A 611 3.36 -1.03 14.33
C THR A 611 3.64 -0.91 15.81
N GLU A 612 3.55 0.31 16.34
CA GLU A 612 3.55 0.55 17.79
C GLU A 612 2.56 -0.41 18.47
N PRO A 613 3.04 -1.31 19.33
CA PRO A 613 2.18 -2.33 19.90
C PRO A 613 1.21 -1.66 20.87
N LEU A 614 -0.07 -2.01 20.82
CA LEU A 614 -1.01 -1.54 21.85
C LEU A 614 -0.64 -2.12 23.23
N VAL A 615 -0.10 -3.34 23.26
CA VAL A 615 0.39 -4.06 24.45
C VAL A 615 1.62 -4.85 24.02
N LEU A 616 2.64 -4.93 24.88
CA LEU A 616 3.78 -5.82 24.66
C LEU A 616 3.32 -7.28 24.58
N ASP A 617 3.96 -8.06 23.71
CA ASP A 617 3.74 -9.51 23.73
C ASP A 617 4.36 -10.15 24.99
N ALA A 618 4.09 -11.44 25.20
CA ALA A 618 4.55 -12.15 26.39
C ALA A 618 6.09 -12.24 26.47
N LEU A 619 6.78 -12.31 25.33
CA LEU A 619 8.24 -12.38 25.27
C LEU A 619 8.85 -11.03 25.65
N GLN A 620 8.37 -9.96 25.01
CA GLN A 620 8.77 -8.58 25.31
C GLN A 620 8.49 -8.22 26.79
N THR A 621 7.33 -8.63 27.32
CA THR A 621 7.03 -8.43 28.74
C THR A 621 8.02 -9.17 29.64
N GLY A 622 8.38 -10.40 29.27
CA GLY A 622 9.43 -11.16 29.95
C GLY A 622 10.77 -10.43 29.93
N ASP A 623 11.26 -10.05 28.75
CA ASP A 623 12.52 -9.35 28.58
C ASP A 623 12.60 -8.06 29.42
N LEU A 624 11.51 -7.28 29.46
CA LEU A 624 11.42 -6.08 30.30
C LEU A 624 11.63 -6.40 31.78
N ILE A 625 10.97 -7.45 32.29
CA ILE A 625 11.07 -7.86 33.69
C ILE A 625 12.48 -8.34 34.02
N HIS A 626 13.10 -9.14 33.14
CA HIS A 626 14.47 -9.63 33.34
C HIS A 626 15.49 -8.49 33.38
N LEU A 627 15.36 -7.49 32.51
CA LEU A 627 16.23 -6.30 32.52
C LEU A 627 16.11 -5.51 33.81
N VAL A 628 14.89 -5.32 34.32
CA VAL A 628 14.67 -4.64 35.61
C VAL A 628 15.26 -5.45 36.77
N LEU A 629 15.08 -6.77 36.76
CA LEU A 629 15.62 -7.68 37.78
C LEU A 629 17.14 -7.63 37.85
N ASP A 630 17.81 -7.81 36.72
CA ASP A 630 19.27 -7.82 36.62
C ASP A 630 19.88 -6.51 37.12
N ARG A 631 19.32 -5.38 36.68
CA ARG A 631 19.81 -4.05 37.05
C ARG A 631 19.58 -3.74 38.54
N ALA A 632 18.39 -4.06 39.07
CA ALA A 632 18.12 -3.91 40.49
C ALA A 632 19.04 -4.77 41.35
N LEU A 633 19.29 -6.03 40.94
CA LEU A 633 20.20 -6.93 41.65
C LEU A 633 21.62 -6.38 41.71
N ARG A 634 22.14 -5.86 40.59
CA ARG A 634 23.48 -5.23 40.54
C ARG A 634 23.59 -4.03 41.48
N ASN A 635 22.56 -3.18 41.50
CA ASN A 635 22.52 -2.01 42.38
C ASN A 635 22.53 -2.43 43.87
N LEU A 636 21.80 -3.49 44.23
CA LEU A 636 21.77 -4.03 45.60
C LEU A 636 23.12 -4.65 45.99
N GLU A 637 23.76 -5.40 45.10
CA GLU A 637 25.09 -5.99 45.35
C GLU A 637 26.18 -4.91 45.50
N ALA A 638 26.09 -3.80 44.76
CA ALA A 638 26.96 -2.64 44.97
C ALA A 638 26.72 -1.92 46.31
N ALA A 639 25.51 -2.03 46.87
CA ALA A 639 25.05 -1.31 48.07
C ALA A 639 25.00 -2.18 49.35
N GLY A 640 25.71 -3.31 49.39
CA GLY A 640 25.83 -4.15 50.59
C GLY A 640 25.35 -5.60 50.43
N GLY A 641 24.91 -5.99 49.24
CA GLY A 641 24.49 -7.37 48.94
C GLY A 641 22.99 -7.57 49.10
N LEU A 642 22.38 -8.38 48.23
CA LEU A 642 20.96 -8.72 48.34
C LEU A 642 20.65 -9.45 49.65
N ALA A 643 21.57 -10.28 50.16
CA ALA A 643 21.37 -11.05 51.39
C ALA A 643 21.23 -10.19 52.66
N SER A 644 21.64 -8.92 52.62
CA SER A 644 21.54 -7.98 53.74
C SER A 644 20.46 -6.90 53.53
N ALA A 645 19.84 -6.86 52.35
CA ALA A 645 18.86 -5.85 51.96
C ALA A 645 17.47 -6.13 52.57
N ASP A 646 16.83 -5.11 53.13
CA ASP A 646 15.44 -5.20 53.56
C ASP A 646 14.47 -4.94 52.40
N THR A 647 13.18 -5.14 52.64
CA THR A 647 12.13 -4.95 51.62
C THR A 647 12.11 -3.52 51.07
N ALA A 648 12.44 -2.50 51.88
CA ALA A 648 12.45 -1.11 51.44
C ALA A 648 13.63 -0.83 50.50
N ALA A 649 14.81 -1.37 50.81
CA ALA A 649 15.99 -1.29 49.97
C ALA A 649 15.76 -2.00 48.62
N ILE A 650 15.16 -3.19 48.62
CA ILE A 650 14.81 -3.92 47.39
C ILE A 650 13.85 -3.12 46.53
N GLN A 651 12.79 -2.55 47.11
CA GLN A 651 11.81 -1.76 46.36
C GLN A 651 12.44 -0.50 45.75
N ALA A 652 13.29 0.21 46.50
CA ALA A 652 13.99 1.39 46.00
C ALA A 652 14.90 1.07 44.80
N ALA A 653 15.66 -0.03 44.88
CA ALA A 653 16.53 -0.48 43.79
C ALA A 653 15.73 -0.88 42.53
N VAL A 654 14.57 -1.53 42.71
CA VAL A 654 13.68 -1.90 41.60
C VAL A 654 13.04 -0.67 40.94
N ASP A 655 12.63 0.32 41.73
CA ASP A 655 12.03 1.56 41.20
C ASP A 655 13.04 2.36 40.37
N GLU A 656 14.28 2.46 40.85
CA GLU A 656 15.40 3.07 40.12
C GLU A 656 15.70 2.30 38.82
N ALA A 657 15.91 0.99 38.91
CA ALA A 657 16.19 0.14 37.74
C ALA A 657 15.08 0.21 36.68
N ALA A 658 13.81 0.18 37.09
CA ALA A 658 12.67 0.29 36.18
C ALA A 658 12.60 1.65 35.49
N GLY A 659 12.98 2.73 36.17
CA GLY A 659 13.08 4.07 35.56
C GLY A 659 14.16 4.12 34.47
N GLU A 660 15.33 3.54 34.74
CA GLU A 660 16.44 3.51 33.78
C GLU A 660 16.14 2.62 32.56
N VAL A 661 15.59 1.42 32.79
CA VAL A 661 15.18 0.50 31.71
C VAL A 661 14.06 1.11 30.86
N ALA A 662 13.11 1.82 31.47
CA ALA A 662 12.06 2.52 30.73
C ALA A 662 12.64 3.56 29.77
N ALA A 663 13.58 4.39 30.24
CA ALA A 663 14.23 5.41 29.42
C ALA A 663 15.01 4.80 28.24
N GLU A 664 15.65 3.66 28.45
CA GLU A 664 16.34 2.90 27.39
C GLU A 664 15.33 2.33 26.37
N TRP A 665 14.28 1.66 26.83
CA TRP A 665 13.25 1.05 25.97
C TRP A 665 12.51 2.08 25.12
N GLU A 666 12.12 3.21 25.71
CA GLU A 666 11.46 4.31 25.01
C GLU A 666 12.36 4.92 23.92
N SER A 667 13.69 4.78 24.05
CA SER A 667 14.66 5.27 23.07
C SER A 667 14.94 4.30 21.92
N GLU A 668 14.79 2.99 22.15
CA GLU A 668 15.25 1.95 21.23
C GLU A 668 14.13 1.13 20.60
N ARG A 669 12.95 1.06 21.25
CA ARG A 669 11.89 0.11 20.93
C ARG A 669 10.54 0.81 20.80
N PRO A 670 9.60 0.25 20.03
CA PRO A 670 8.22 0.70 20.04
C PRO A 670 7.57 0.31 21.36
N VAL A 671 7.19 1.30 22.15
CA VAL A 671 6.46 1.11 23.40
C VAL A 671 4.97 1.34 23.22
N PRO A 672 4.11 0.75 24.07
CA PRO A 672 2.69 1.07 24.10
C PRO A 672 2.38 2.54 24.36
N PRO A 673 1.14 2.99 24.09
CA PRO A 673 0.69 4.33 24.46
C PRO A 673 0.96 4.63 25.95
N PRO A 674 1.26 5.88 26.33
CA PRO A 674 1.81 6.22 27.66
C PRO A 674 1.06 5.64 28.85
N VAL A 675 -0.28 5.57 28.79
CA VAL A 675 -1.12 5.02 29.86
C VAL A 675 -0.92 3.51 30.04
N ILE A 676 -0.84 2.77 28.93
CA ILE A 676 -0.63 1.32 28.95
C ILE A 676 0.82 1.02 29.33
N TRP A 677 1.75 1.82 28.82
CA TRP A 677 3.16 1.70 29.13
C TRP A 677 3.44 1.90 30.63
N GLY A 678 2.87 2.95 31.24
CA GLY A 678 2.98 3.19 32.67
C GLY A 678 2.46 2.03 33.53
N ARG A 679 1.36 1.38 33.12
CA ARG A 679 0.86 0.17 33.78
C ARG A 679 1.81 -1.02 33.60
N THR A 680 2.34 -1.21 32.39
CA THR A 680 3.28 -2.30 32.07
C THR A 680 4.54 -2.21 32.92
N LEU A 681 5.09 -1.01 33.08
CA LEU A 681 6.21 -0.74 34.00
C LEU A 681 5.84 -0.98 35.46
N GLY A 682 4.62 -0.62 35.88
CA GLY A 682 4.11 -0.92 37.22
C GLY A 682 4.07 -2.44 37.50
N ASP A 683 3.57 -3.23 36.55
CA ASP A 683 3.52 -4.69 36.65
C ASP A 683 4.95 -5.28 36.68
N ALA A 684 5.88 -4.72 35.90
CA ALA A 684 7.29 -5.15 35.90
C ALA A 684 7.98 -4.88 37.24
N ARG A 685 7.78 -3.69 37.84
CA ARG A 685 8.29 -3.36 39.19
C ARG A 685 7.76 -4.32 40.24
N ALA A 686 6.46 -4.57 40.25
CA ALA A 686 5.83 -5.45 41.23
C ALA A 686 6.40 -6.87 41.16
N LEU A 687 6.54 -7.44 39.95
CA LEU A 687 7.08 -8.79 39.75
C LEU A 687 8.57 -8.86 40.05
N ALA A 688 9.36 -7.85 39.68
CA ALA A 688 10.78 -7.81 39.98
C ALA A 688 11.04 -7.75 41.49
N GLY A 689 10.30 -6.89 42.21
CA GLY A 689 10.37 -6.82 43.68
C GLY A 689 9.99 -8.14 44.35
N GLN A 690 8.93 -8.80 43.89
CA GLN A 690 8.53 -10.12 44.39
C GLN A 690 9.61 -11.20 44.15
N ALA A 691 10.23 -11.22 42.97
CA ALA A 691 11.28 -12.17 42.64
C ALA A 691 12.58 -11.97 43.45
N LEU A 692 12.98 -10.73 43.72
CA LEU A 692 14.17 -10.44 44.53
C LEU A 692 13.94 -10.69 46.02
N ALA A 693 12.73 -10.41 46.52
CA ALA A 693 12.35 -10.66 47.92
C ALA A 693 11.99 -12.14 48.21
N TYR A 694 11.98 -13.01 47.20
CA TYR A 694 11.63 -14.42 47.37
C TYR A 694 12.77 -15.22 48.02
N GLY A 695 12.43 -15.96 49.08
CA GLY A 695 13.35 -16.91 49.74
C GLY A 695 14.38 -16.25 50.64
N ASN A 696 13.94 -15.47 51.64
CA ASN A 696 14.74 -14.82 52.69
C ASN A 696 15.57 -15.77 53.60
N ASP A 697 15.62 -17.07 53.31
CA ASP A 697 16.61 -18.00 53.89
C ASP A 697 17.88 -17.94 53.04
N HIS A 698 18.61 -16.83 53.13
CA HIS A 698 19.87 -16.62 52.43
C HIS A 698 20.94 -17.60 52.91
N LEU A 699 21.81 -18.05 51.99
CA LEU A 699 23.12 -18.56 52.38
C LEU A 699 23.85 -17.41 53.10
N PRO A 700 24.22 -17.51 54.39
CA PRO A 700 24.80 -16.40 55.11
C PRO A 700 26.08 -15.92 54.42
N GLY A 701 26.14 -14.63 54.08
CA GLY A 701 27.27 -14.02 53.37
C GLY A 701 27.30 -14.24 51.85
N SER A 702 26.36 -14.97 51.25
CA SER A 702 26.40 -15.26 49.82
C SER A 702 26.40 -14.02 48.94
N ARG A 703 27.13 -14.10 47.83
CA ARG A 703 27.16 -13.10 46.78
C ARG A 703 26.23 -13.48 45.63
N SER A 704 25.40 -12.55 45.19
CA SER A 704 24.44 -12.76 44.10
C SER A 704 24.96 -12.15 42.79
N PHE A 705 24.68 -12.81 41.67
CA PHE A 705 25.05 -12.35 40.34
C PHE A 705 23.84 -12.46 39.41
N GLY A 706 23.54 -11.41 38.66
CA GLY A 706 22.45 -11.35 37.68
C GLY A 706 22.95 -11.49 36.24
N GLU A 707 22.16 -12.15 35.39
CA GLU A 707 22.42 -12.33 33.96
C GLU A 707 23.86 -12.77 33.66
N VAL A 708 24.31 -13.83 34.35
CA VAL A 708 25.70 -14.27 34.35
C VAL A 708 26.05 -14.95 33.01
N PRO A 709 26.97 -14.39 32.22
CA PRO A 709 27.37 -14.99 30.94
C PRO A 709 28.22 -16.26 31.15
N PHE A 710 28.08 -17.22 30.25
CA PHE A 710 28.94 -18.41 30.18
C PHE A 710 29.17 -18.86 28.74
N GLY A 711 30.23 -19.65 28.51
CA GLY A 711 30.42 -20.37 27.25
C GLY A 711 30.85 -19.50 26.07
N GLY A 712 31.40 -18.31 26.32
CA GLY A 712 31.77 -17.32 25.31
C GLY A 712 30.73 -16.21 25.08
N SER A 713 29.65 -16.16 25.85
CA SER A 713 28.72 -15.02 25.84
C SER A 713 29.41 -13.73 26.32
N GLU A 714 29.13 -12.61 25.66
CA GLU A 714 29.66 -11.31 26.07
C GLU A 714 29.02 -10.83 27.39
N PRO A 715 29.80 -10.27 28.34
CA PRO A 715 29.26 -9.67 29.55
C PRO A 715 28.32 -8.49 29.25
N LYS A 716 27.17 -8.45 29.94
CA LYS A 716 26.19 -7.34 29.82
C LYS A 716 26.54 -6.12 30.67
N SER A 717 27.60 -6.18 31.49
CA SER A 717 28.11 -5.07 32.29
C SER A 717 29.56 -5.27 32.68
N GLU A 718 30.16 -4.22 33.26
CA GLU A 718 31.51 -4.24 33.84
C GLU A 718 31.56 -4.86 35.24
N ALA A 719 30.43 -5.35 35.77
CA ALA A 719 30.39 -5.98 37.09
C ALA A 719 31.29 -7.23 37.13
N ALA A 720 32.00 -7.41 38.24
CA ALA A 720 32.89 -8.56 38.41
C ALA A 720 32.10 -9.88 38.38
N LEU A 721 32.49 -10.77 37.47
CA LEU A 721 31.87 -12.07 37.25
C LEU A 721 32.44 -13.15 38.18
N PRO A 722 31.69 -14.23 38.44
CA PRO A 722 32.15 -15.35 39.26
C PRO A 722 33.21 -16.21 38.54
N TRP A 723 33.36 -16.08 37.22
CA TRP A 723 34.32 -16.81 36.40
C TRP A 723 34.68 -16.04 35.13
N ASP A 724 35.65 -16.54 34.36
CA ASP A 724 35.94 -16.07 33.00
C ASP A 724 34.86 -16.56 32.02
N ALA A 725 34.06 -15.63 31.52
CA ALA A 725 32.95 -15.92 30.59
C ALA A 725 33.40 -16.46 29.23
N SER A 726 34.67 -16.26 28.84
CA SER A 726 35.22 -16.74 27.56
C SER A 726 35.49 -18.24 27.54
N VAL A 727 35.50 -18.89 28.71
CA VAL A 727 35.72 -20.32 28.85
C VAL A 727 34.58 -21.08 28.16
N PRO A 728 34.87 -21.94 27.17
CA PRO A 728 33.83 -22.67 26.45
C PRO A 728 33.21 -23.75 27.36
N VAL A 729 31.88 -23.84 27.33
CA VAL A 729 31.15 -24.90 28.03
C VAL A 729 30.73 -25.96 27.02
N ILE A 730 31.31 -27.15 27.12
CA ILE A 730 31.09 -28.27 26.19
C ILE A 730 30.28 -29.33 26.91
N ILE A 731 29.14 -29.75 26.33
CA ILE A 731 28.37 -30.87 26.86
C ILE A 731 29.08 -32.18 26.47
N PRO A 732 29.64 -32.95 27.43
CA PRO A 732 30.41 -34.16 27.13
C PRO A 732 29.64 -35.14 26.25
N ASP A 733 30.35 -35.76 25.31
CA ASP A 733 29.86 -36.83 24.43
C ASP A 733 28.63 -36.48 23.56
N THR A 734 28.34 -35.19 23.36
CA THR A 734 27.31 -34.70 22.42
C THR A 734 27.91 -33.85 21.29
N GLY A 735 29.09 -33.29 21.53
CA GLY A 735 29.78 -32.35 20.64
C GLY A 735 29.08 -30.99 20.53
N PHE A 736 28.16 -30.66 21.45
CA PHE A 736 27.55 -29.33 21.51
C PHE A 736 28.32 -28.43 22.46
N HIS A 737 28.62 -27.23 21.95
CA HIS A 737 29.08 -26.10 22.75
C HIS A 737 27.84 -25.31 23.15
N ILE A 738 27.75 -24.89 24.41
CA ILE A 738 26.65 -24.07 24.90
C ILE A 738 27.13 -22.72 25.43
N ALA A 739 26.30 -21.71 25.21
CA ALA A 739 26.47 -20.38 25.76
C ALA A 739 25.11 -19.79 26.11
N GLY A 740 25.10 -18.86 27.05
CA GLY A 740 23.89 -18.19 27.47
C GLY A 740 24.14 -17.23 28.64
N TYR A 741 23.04 -16.90 29.31
CA TYR A 741 23.00 -16.06 30.51
C TYR A 741 22.19 -16.81 31.57
N ILE A 742 22.72 -16.89 32.78
CA ILE A 742 22.00 -17.42 33.94
C ILE A 742 21.31 -16.24 34.62
N ASP A 743 19.97 -16.27 34.74
CA ASP A 743 19.21 -15.11 35.23
C ASP A 743 19.67 -14.65 36.61
N ARG A 744 19.82 -15.59 37.56
CA ARG A 744 20.44 -15.34 38.87
C ARG A 744 21.27 -16.53 39.36
N LEU A 745 22.44 -16.22 39.90
CA LEU A 745 23.34 -17.15 40.56
C LEU A 745 23.75 -16.60 41.93
N ASP A 746 23.47 -17.33 43.00
CA ASP A 746 23.97 -17.03 44.35
C ASP A 746 25.09 -18.01 44.71
N ILE A 747 26.24 -17.53 45.20
CA ILE A 747 27.38 -18.36 45.61
C ILE A 747 27.67 -18.11 47.09
N ALA A 748 27.78 -19.18 47.88
CA ALA A 748 28.17 -19.09 49.29
C ALA A 748 29.59 -18.52 49.46
N ASP A 749 29.84 -17.82 50.57
CA ASP A 749 31.14 -17.21 50.86
C ASP A 749 32.31 -18.20 50.88
N ASP A 750 32.05 -19.45 51.27
CA ASP A 750 33.04 -20.53 51.29
C ASP A 750 33.20 -21.26 49.95
N GLY A 751 32.43 -20.87 48.93
CA GLY A 751 32.41 -21.47 47.60
C GLY A 751 31.87 -22.91 47.55
N SER A 752 31.30 -23.43 48.65
CA SER A 752 30.85 -24.83 48.74
C SER A 752 29.49 -25.07 48.07
N TRP A 753 28.71 -24.01 47.86
CA TRP A 753 27.33 -24.09 47.40
C TRP A 753 27.00 -22.98 46.40
N ALA A 754 26.27 -23.34 45.34
CA ALA A 754 25.68 -22.42 44.37
C ALA A 754 24.17 -22.65 44.18
N LEU A 755 23.41 -21.57 44.09
CA LEU A 755 21.98 -21.57 43.81
C LEU A 755 21.72 -20.88 42.47
N VAL A 756 21.15 -21.63 41.53
CA VAL A 756 20.76 -21.15 40.21
C VAL A 756 19.26 -20.92 40.19
N ARG A 757 18.84 -19.71 39.83
CA ARG A 757 17.42 -19.36 39.67
C ARG A 757 17.17 -18.86 38.25
N ASP A 758 16.20 -19.48 37.59
CA ASP A 758 15.67 -19.04 36.30
C ASP A 758 14.26 -18.47 36.53
N TYR A 759 14.06 -17.21 36.12
CA TYR A 759 12.83 -16.48 36.39
C TYR A 759 11.79 -16.76 35.30
N LYS A 760 10.55 -17.04 35.71
CA LYS A 760 9.43 -17.33 34.80
C LYS A 760 8.25 -16.41 35.04
N THR A 761 8.00 -15.51 34.10
CA THR A 761 6.91 -14.52 34.15
C THR A 761 5.54 -15.07 33.70
N GLY A 762 5.53 -16.29 33.17
CA GLY A 762 4.33 -17.01 32.70
C GLY A 762 3.55 -17.70 33.82
N LYS A 763 2.58 -18.53 33.44
CA LYS A 763 1.85 -19.39 34.39
C LYS A 763 2.71 -20.60 34.79
N PRO A 764 2.68 -21.02 36.06
CA PRO A 764 3.37 -22.24 36.48
C PRO A 764 2.76 -23.50 35.84
N PRO A 765 3.54 -24.58 35.71
CA PRO A 765 3.02 -25.88 35.31
C PRO A 765 2.04 -26.42 36.37
N LYS A 766 1.18 -27.37 35.99
CA LYS A 766 0.16 -27.94 36.89
C LYS A 766 0.70 -28.96 37.90
N GLY A 767 1.98 -29.31 37.84
CA GLY A 767 2.65 -30.26 38.71
C GLY A 767 4.17 -30.12 38.62
N ASP A 768 4.89 -30.97 39.34
CA ASP A 768 6.35 -30.99 39.31
C ASP A 768 6.84 -31.43 37.92
N ILE A 769 7.89 -30.78 37.43
CA ILE A 769 8.46 -31.03 36.09
C ILE A 769 9.97 -31.17 36.19
N ARG A 770 10.59 -32.11 35.45
CA ARG A 770 12.06 -32.20 35.28
C ARG A 770 12.48 -31.61 33.94
N VAL A 771 11.89 -32.04 32.82
CA VAL A 771 12.20 -31.51 31.47
C VAL A 771 10.97 -31.08 30.66
N ASN A 772 9.76 -31.35 31.14
CA ASN A 772 8.48 -30.90 30.58
C ASN A 772 8.35 -31.15 29.06
N GLY A 773 8.58 -32.38 28.64
CA GLY A 773 8.61 -32.79 27.24
C GLY A 773 9.83 -32.29 26.47
N GLY A 774 10.89 -31.85 27.16
CA GLY A 774 12.01 -31.10 26.58
C GLY A 774 11.72 -29.62 26.33
N ARG A 775 10.63 -29.06 26.90
CA ARG A 775 10.34 -27.61 26.85
C ARG A 775 11.21 -26.82 27.81
N GLU A 776 11.63 -27.49 28.88
CA GLU A 776 12.49 -26.96 29.91
C GLU A 776 13.82 -27.71 29.82
N LEU A 777 14.87 -26.96 29.52
CA LEU A 777 16.26 -27.45 29.56
C LEU A 777 17.16 -26.45 30.30
N GLN A 778 16.64 -25.26 30.62
CA GLN A 778 17.44 -24.11 31.05
C GLN A 778 18.07 -24.38 32.39
N ARG A 779 17.29 -24.74 33.43
CA ARG A 779 17.83 -24.98 34.78
C ARG A 779 18.87 -26.09 34.81
N CYS A 780 18.68 -27.17 34.05
CA CYS A 780 19.65 -28.27 33.98
C CYS A 780 20.93 -27.85 33.26
N LEU A 781 20.81 -27.13 32.13
CA LEU A 781 21.98 -26.61 31.40
C LEU A 781 22.74 -25.53 32.19
N TYR A 782 22.03 -24.69 32.95
CA TYR A 782 22.64 -23.69 33.83
C TYR A 782 23.37 -24.35 35.00
N ALA A 783 22.75 -25.34 35.67
CA ALA A 783 23.41 -26.12 36.71
C ALA A 783 24.68 -26.81 36.17
N PHE A 784 24.60 -27.38 34.97
CA PHE A 784 25.76 -27.96 34.30
C PHE A 784 26.86 -26.93 34.00
N ALA A 785 26.49 -25.74 33.49
CA ALA A 785 27.46 -24.68 33.21
C ALA A 785 28.18 -24.22 34.48
N VAL A 786 27.44 -24.04 35.60
CA VAL A 786 28.01 -23.72 36.91
C VAL A 786 29.00 -24.80 37.35
N LYS A 787 28.62 -26.09 37.27
CA LYS A 787 29.50 -27.20 37.65
C LYS A 787 30.74 -27.28 36.76
N ALA A 788 30.60 -27.04 35.46
CA ALA A 788 31.71 -27.06 34.50
C ALA A 788 32.72 -25.92 34.73
N LEU A 789 32.26 -24.76 35.24
CA LEU A 789 33.10 -23.57 35.43
C LEU A 789 33.65 -23.42 36.85
N LEU A 790 32.90 -23.83 37.87
CA LEU A 790 33.33 -23.78 39.28
C LEU A 790 33.92 -25.12 39.78
N GLY A 791 33.66 -26.22 39.08
CA GLY A 791 34.20 -27.55 39.37
C GLY A 791 33.24 -28.48 40.11
N ASP A 792 33.53 -29.79 40.10
CA ASP A 792 32.62 -30.84 40.58
C ASP A 792 32.40 -30.88 42.11
N HIS A 793 33.15 -30.09 42.87
CA HIS A 793 33.11 -30.07 44.34
C HIS A 793 32.01 -29.16 44.91
N ILE A 794 31.38 -28.33 44.07
CA ILE A 794 30.32 -27.41 44.49
C ILE A 794 28.97 -28.12 44.51
N ALA A 795 28.21 -27.96 45.59
CA ALA A 795 26.82 -28.38 45.66
C ALA A 795 25.95 -27.37 44.89
N ILE A 796 25.04 -27.84 44.03
CA ILE A 796 24.22 -26.98 43.18
C ILE A 796 22.74 -27.28 43.41
N SER A 797 21.98 -26.22 43.69
CA SER A 797 20.52 -26.24 43.62
C SER A 797 20.09 -25.39 42.44
N ALA A 798 19.22 -25.89 41.58
CA ALA A 798 18.75 -25.15 40.40
C ALA A 798 17.23 -25.18 40.34
N SER A 799 16.60 -24.03 40.11
CA SER A 799 15.15 -23.91 40.20
C SER A 799 14.52 -22.95 39.21
N LEU A 800 13.22 -23.13 38.97
CA LEU A 800 12.37 -22.18 38.26
C LEU A 800 11.55 -21.39 39.26
N LEU A 801 11.73 -20.07 39.29
CA LEU A 801 10.93 -19.20 40.13
C LEU A 801 9.82 -18.53 39.34
N TYR A 802 8.57 -18.73 39.77
CA TYR A 802 7.40 -18.05 39.23
C TYR A 802 6.94 -16.93 40.18
N PRO A 803 7.41 -15.67 40.04
CA PRO A 803 7.12 -14.63 41.02
C PRO A 803 5.64 -14.26 41.13
N ARG A 804 4.87 -14.42 40.04
CA ARG A 804 3.43 -14.10 40.02
C ARG A 804 2.60 -15.01 40.92
N GLU A 805 3.02 -16.27 41.06
CA GLU A 805 2.43 -17.29 41.92
C GLU A 805 3.61 -17.89 42.68
N PRO A 806 4.03 -17.34 43.85
CA PRO A 806 5.37 -17.48 44.46
C PRO A 806 5.77 -18.95 44.71
N LEU A 807 6.14 -19.62 43.62
CA LEU A 807 6.36 -21.04 43.48
C LEU A 807 7.76 -21.24 42.94
N ASP A 808 8.52 -22.06 43.64
CA ASP A 808 9.90 -22.39 43.31
C ASP A 808 10.01 -23.89 43.04
N LEU A 809 10.25 -24.24 41.77
CA LEU A 809 10.33 -25.62 41.31
C LEU A 809 11.79 -26.04 41.22
N GLN A 810 12.28 -26.68 42.28
CA GLN A 810 13.65 -27.20 42.37
C GLN A 810 13.85 -28.41 41.43
N LEU A 811 15.07 -28.53 40.89
CA LEU A 811 15.48 -29.66 40.07
C LEU A 811 16.08 -30.75 40.96
N ASP A 812 15.33 -31.84 41.14
CA ASP A 812 15.84 -33.03 41.82
C ASP A 812 16.89 -33.76 40.96
N GLU A 813 17.98 -34.18 41.59
CA GLU A 813 19.05 -35.00 41.00
C GLU A 813 19.59 -34.47 39.65
N PRO A 814 20.18 -33.26 39.63
CA PRO A 814 20.58 -32.57 38.39
C PRO A 814 21.56 -33.37 37.51
N ASP A 815 22.43 -34.18 38.12
CA ASP A 815 23.40 -35.03 37.39
C ASP A 815 22.72 -36.17 36.60
N ILE A 816 21.63 -36.73 37.13
CA ILE A 816 20.85 -37.77 36.45
C ILE A 816 20.09 -37.16 35.28
N VAL A 817 19.43 -36.02 35.51
CA VAL A 817 18.71 -35.26 34.46
C VAL A 817 19.66 -34.88 33.32
N LEU A 818 20.87 -34.42 33.64
CA LEU A 818 21.88 -34.07 32.63
C LEU A 818 22.28 -35.27 31.78
N THR A 819 22.42 -36.46 32.40
CA THR A 819 22.75 -37.70 31.69
C THR A 819 21.65 -38.09 30.71
N GLU A 820 20.38 -37.94 31.11
CA GLU A 820 19.22 -38.16 30.25
C GLU A 820 19.21 -37.16 29.07
N ILE A 821 19.41 -35.86 29.32
CA ILE A 821 19.45 -34.82 28.28
C ILE A 821 20.60 -35.07 27.29
N LYS A 822 21.78 -35.49 27.75
CA LYS A 822 22.92 -35.84 26.87
C LYS A 822 22.55 -36.93 25.86
N ALA A 823 21.82 -37.96 26.29
CA ALA A 823 21.38 -39.04 25.42
C ALA A 823 20.43 -38.51 24.31
N TYR A 824 19.47 -37.65 24.68
CA TYR A 824 18.54 -37.05 23.71
C TYR A 824 19.23 -36.08 22.74
N LEU A 825 20.16 -35.27 23.21
CA LEU A 825 20.93 -34.36 22.36
C LEU A 825 21.77 -35.13 21.34
N ARG A 826 22.44 -36.22 21.76
CA ARG A 826 23.17 -37.09 20.83
C ARG A 826 22.23 -37.72 19.80
N ALA A 827 21.07 -38.20 20.23
CA ALA A 827 20.06 -38.75 19.32
C ALA A 827 19.57 -37.71 18.30
N ALA A 828 19.33 -36.47 18.73
CA ALA A 828 18.88 -35.39 17.87
C ALA A 828 19.95 -34.97 16.85
N ARG A 829 21.21 -34.88 17.28
CA ARG A 829 22.35 -34.65 16.39
C ARG A 829 22.43 -35.72 15.31
N ASN A 830 22.34 -37.00 15.69
CA ASN A 830 22.39 -38.11 14.75
C ASN A 830 21.20 -38.10 13.77
N ALA A 831 19.99 -37.84 14.27
CA ALA A 831 18.79 -37.76 13.44
C ALA A 831 18.93 -36.63 12.40
N LEU A 832 19.32 -35.43 12.83
CA LEU A 832 19.46 -34.29 11.92
C LEU A 832 20.60 -34.50 10.91
N THR A 833 21.73 -35.05 11.35
CA THR A 833 22.87 -35.41 10.48
C THR A 833 22.48 -36.45 9.42
N SER A 834 21.62 -37.42 9.78
CA SER A 834 21.07 -38.39 8.81
C SER A 834 20.05 -37.80 7.84
N GLY A 835 19.69 -36.52 8.01
CA GLY A 835 18.77 -35.77 7.15
C GLY A 835 17.32 -35.74 7.62
N ALA A 836 17.02 -36.15 8.86
CA ALA A 836 15.68 -36.17 9.42
C ALA A 836 15.33 -34.85 10.16
N ALA A 837 15.09 -33.76 9.43
CA ALA A 837 14.61 -32.50 9.99
C ALA A 837 13.07 -32.47 10.03
N LEU A 838 12.47 -33.38 10.81
CA LEU A 838 11.04 -33.66 10.76
C LEU A 838 10.22 -32.81 11.76
N PRO A 839 8.88 -32.70 11.57
CA PRO A 839 7.99 -32.09 12.55
C PRO A 839 8.10 -32.76 13.91
N GLY A 840 8.19 -31.94 14.96
CA GLY A 840 8.11 -32.37 16.36
C GLY A 840 6.85 -31.83 17.04
N PRO A 841 6.70 -32.02 18.36
CA PRO A 841 5.50 -31.64 19.11
C PRO A 841 5.21 -30.13 19.12
N ASP A 842 6.19 -29.26 18.90
CA ASP A 842 5.96 -27.81 18.81
C ASP A 842 5.66 -27.33 17.39
N THR A 843 5.86 -28.17 16.36
CA THR A 843 5.59 -27.80 14.97
C THR A 843 4.09 -27.57 14.73
N GLY A 844 3.74 -26.40 14.22
CA GLY A 844 2.34 -26.00 13.94
C GLY A 844 1.50 -25.74 15.20
N SER A 845 2.14 -25.51 16.34
CA SER A 845 1.49 -25.03 17.56
C SER A 845 1.21 -23.52 17.50
N ASP A 846 0.40 -23.00 18.43
CA ASP A 846 0.10 -21.56 18.53
C ASP A 846 1.34 -20.69 18.81
N TYR A 847 2.44 -21.32 19.25
CA TYR A 847 3.72 -20.67 19.54
C TYR A 847 4.80 -20.98 18.49
N ASP A 848 4.42 -21.56 17.35
CA ASP A 848 5.33 -21.78 16.23
C ASP A 848 5.43 -20.51 15.37
N ASP A 849 6.50 -19.73 15.60
CA ASP A 849 6.82 -18.51 14.86
C ASP A 849 6.91 -18.70 13.33
N LEU A 850 7.08 -19.95 12.87
CA LEU A 850 7.21 -20.31 11.46
C LEU A 850 6.00 -21.11 10.95
N ALA A 851 4.88 -21.12 11.69
CA ALA A 851 3.66 -21.82 11.31
C ALA A 851 3.13 -21.42 9.93
N PHE A 852 3.40 -20.19 9.48
CA PHE A 852 3.00 -19.71 8.14
C PHE A 852 3.67 -20.48 6.99
N ALA A 853 4.81 -21.12 7.24
CA ALA A 853 5.49 -21.98 6.26
C ALA A 853 4.86 -23.38 6.15
N LEU A 854 3.94 -23.74 7.05
CA LEU A 854 3.23 -25.02 7.04
C LEU A 854 1.90 -24.91 6.27
N PRO A 855 1.33 -26.05 5.81
CA PRO A 855 -0.02 -26.07 5.26
C PRO A 855 -1.07 -25.46 6.21
N ALA A 856 -2.12 -24.87 5.65
CA ALA A 856 -3.21 -24.29 6.43
C ALA A 856 -3.79 -25.29 7.44
N ASN A 857 -4.01 -24.83 8.68
CA ASN A 857 -4.46 -25.65 9.81
C ASN A 857 -3.52 -26.85 10.09
N ALA A 858 -2.21 -26.59 10.06
CA ALA A 858 -1.16 -27.61 10.17
C ALA A 858 -1.32 -28.47 11.43
N GLY A 859 -1.47 -27.86 12.61
CA GLY A 859 -1.54 -28.55 13.89
C GLY A 859 -2.65 -29.61 13.93
N ALA A 860 -3.87 -29.25 13.52
CA ALA A 860 -5.01 -30.16 13.57
C ALA A 860 -5.01 -31.24 12.46
N THR A 861 -4.27 -31.02 11.36
CA THR A 861 -4.34 -31.90 10.18
C THR A 861 -2.99 -32.50 9.80
N TYR A 862 -2.07 -31.70 9.28
CA TYR A 862 -0.76 -32.10 8.80
C TYR A 862 0.10 -32.73 9.91
N CYS A 863 0.28 -32.02 11.03
CA CYS A 863 1.12 -32.49 12.14
C CYS A 863 0.58 -33.80 12.71
N LYS A 864 -0.73 -33.85 13.04
CA LYS A 864 -1.40 -35.07 13.52
C LYS A 864 -1.24 -36.26 12.57
N ARG A 865 -1.32 -36.02 11.26
CA ARG A 865 -1.19 -37.06 10.23
C ARG A 865 0.25 -37.59 10.12
N LYS A 866 1.24 -36.71 10.19
CA LYS A 866 2.67 -37.05 10.04
C LYS A 866 3.31 -37.55 11.33
N GLN A 867 2.69 -37.27 12.48
CA GLN A 867 3.27 -37.52 13.80
C GLN A 867 3.79 -38.94 13.97
N ALA A 868 3.00 -39.97 13.65
CA ALA A 868 3.43 -41.36 13.85
C ALA A 868 4.70 -41.71 13.05
N ALA A 869 4.73 -41.37 11.76
CA ALA A 869 5.88 -41.64 10.89
C ALA A 869 7.10 -40.76 11.24
N ALA A 870 6.88 -39.52 11.68
CA ALA A 870 7.93 -38.64 12.18
C ALA A 870 8.53 -39.19 13.49
N THR A 871 7.70 -39.61 14.45
CA THR A 871 8.11 -40.25 15.70
C THR A 871 8.90 -41.52 15.45
N GLU A 872 8.50 -42.35 14.49
CA GLU A 872 9.25 -43.57 14.14
C GLU A 872 10.66 -43.25 13.63
N ARG A 873 10.78 -42.25 12.75
CA ARG A 873 12.09 -41.77 12.25
C ARG A 873 12.92 -41.08 13.34
N LEU A 874 12.26 -40.44 14.30
CA LEU A 874 12.87 -39.76 15.46
C LEU A 874 12.83 -40.63 16.72
N ARG A 875 12.73 -41.96 16.62
CA ARG A 875 12.49 -42.87 17.76
C ARG A 875 13.45 -42.75 18.93
N ALA A 876 14.68 -42.29 18.68
CA ALA A 876 15.70 -42.08 19.71
C ALA A 876 15.58 -40.71 20.40
N VAL A 877 14.89 -39.75 19.79
CA VAL A 877 14.61 -38.41 20.32
C VAL A 877 13.24 -38.37 20.99
N ALA A 878 12.24 -39.00 20.38
CA ALA A 878 10.84 -38.97 20.78
C ALA A 878 10.55 -39.24 22.28
N PRO A 879 11.30 -40.09 23.01
CA PRO A 879 11.02 -40.30 24.44
C PRO A 879 11.13 -39.03 25.29
N ILE A 880 11.91 -38.03 24.87
CA ILE A 880 11.97 -36.73 25.58
C ILE A 880 10.61 -36.01 25.58
N TRP A 881 9.74 -36.27 24.60
CA TRP A 881 8.47 -35.55 24.46
C TRP A 881 7.43 -35.97 25.52
N GLU A 882 7.61 -37.14 26.12
CA GLU A 882 6.77 -37.70 27.19
C GLU A 882 7.44 -37.61 28.57
N ALA A 883 8.68 -37.13 28.66
CA ALA A 883 9.39 -36.98 29.93
C ALA A 883 8.87 -35.74 30.69
N GLU A 884 8.38 -35.91 31.92
CA GLU A 884 7.85 -34.81 32.74
C GLU A 884 8.92 -33.85 33.26
#